data_AF-Q10XY3-F1
#
_entry.id   AF-Q10XY3-F1
#
_cell.length_a   1.000
_cell.length_b   1.000
_cell.length_c   1.000
_cell.angle_alpha   90.00
_cell.angle_beta   90.00
_cell.angle_gamma   90.00
#
_symmetry.space_group_name_H-M   'P 1'
#
loop_
_entity.id
_entity.type
_entity.pdbx_description
1 polymer ?
#
loop_
_entity_poly.entity_id
_entity_poly.type
_entity_poly.pdbx_seq_one_letter_code
_entity_poly.pdbx_strand_id
1 'polypeptide(L)'
;MPHRKQPAPPTPWSKNLAQPKIDDTAYIHSFSNIIGDVRVGANVLVAPGTSIRADEGTPFFIGAGTNIQDGVVIHGLEQGRVIGDDQQNYSVWIGTNVSITHKALVHGPCYIGDDCFIGFRSTVFNSRIGEGCIVMLHALIQDVEIPPGKYVPSGAIITNQQQVNRLSDVLPDDIKFAHHVVGINESLRQGYLCANNISCITPIRNEMNINYKNGNGYNPSGTTGRLTPEVVAHVNQLVSQGYYVGTEHADTRHFKTGSWKTCSPIQSSHSSEVVAALEACIQEHSTEYVRMFGIDPKAKRRISPIMIQRPDGKKVAQKSTTGNYSVPAATGTTRVGSTTTPNTTGLTPEVVTQVNSLLSQGYKIGTEYANERRFKTSSWQNGPTISETNSAQVLAALEKFLAEHSGEYVRLIGIDSKVKRRVAEIIIQRPGDSPIQQCVSTSPSYQAPVSTHAGINTRLSQEVVEQVRSLFNQGYRISLEHANERRFKTSSWISCAPISATNHSQAIAELEQVLAEYNGEYVRLIGIDTQAKRRVMESLIQQPNGKGERSASLKATSNGVVNTTQQSPVSSSQVATTIAHKLSQEAVEEIRSLIAGGYKIGTEYADKRRFKTSSWKTDIQIDGKREADVFPVLEESLAHHEGEYVRLIGIDPKAKRRVLEKIIQQPNGKAN
;
A
#
# COMPACT_ATOMS: atom_id res chain seq x y z
N MET A 1 -4.83 -33.41 -12.92
CA MET A 1 -3.42 -33.83 -13.14
C MET A 1 -2.98 -34.59 -11.91
N PRO A 2 -2.43 -35.81 -12.05
CA PRO A 2 -1.88 -36.54 -10.90
C PRO A 2 -0.79 -35.66 -10.26
N HIS A 3 -0.69 -35.69 -8.93
CA HIS A 3 0.30 -34.94 -8.15
C HIS A 3 1.67 -35.04 -8.84
N ARG A 4 2.36 -33.91 -9.06
CA ARG A 4 3.71 -33.91 -9.67
C ARG A 4 4.73 -34.45 -8.66
N LYS A 5 4.65 -35.76 -8.42
CA LYS A 5 5.68 -36.56 -7.76
C LYS A 5 6.70 -36.91 -8.84
N GLN A 6 7.92 -36.42 -8.70
CA GLN A 6 8.99 -36.69 -9.67
C GLN A 6 10.15 -37.39 -8.97
N PRO A 7 10.80 -38.36 -9.63
CA PRO A 7 12.06 -38.90 -9.13
C PRO A 7 13.13 -37.82 -9.09
N ALA A 8 14.11 -37.95 -8.20
CA ALA A 8 15.35 -37.18 -8.30
C ALA A 8 16.03 -37.46 -9.65
N PRO A 9 16.60 -36.45 -10.32
CA PRO A 9 17.36 -36.65 -11.54
C PRO A 9 18.67 -37.39 -11.27
N PRO A 10 19.26 -38.07 -12.27
CA PRO A 10 20.61 -38.60 -12.15
C PRO A 10 21.64 -37.47 -12.13
N THR A 11 22.54 -37.50 -11.17
CA THR A 11 23.63 -36.53 -10.97
C THR A 11 24.93 -37.25 -10.60
N PRO A 12 26.09 -36.56 -10.57
CA PRO A 12 27.33 -37.15 -10.06
C PRO A 12 27.24 -37.67 -8.61
N TRP A 13 26.43 -37.01 -7.77
CA TRP A 13 26.26 -37.36 -6.34
C TRP A 13 25.10 -38.35 -6.07
N SER A 14 24.17 -38.56 -7.01
CA SER A 14 23.06 -39.50 -6.83
C SER A 14 22.61 -40.17 -8.13
N LYS A 15 22.50 -41.50 -8.08
CA LYS A 15 22.01 -42.34 -9.20
C LYS A 15 20.77 -43.19 -8.83
N ASN A 16 20.22 -43.01 -7.63
CA ASN A 16 19.17 -43.87 -7.08
C ASN A 16 17.76 -43.57 -7.61
N LEU A 17 17.56 -42.43 -8.29
CA LEU A 17 16.27 -41.98 -8.85
C LEU A 17 15.11 -42.03 -7.83
N ALA A 18 15.41 -41.75 -6.55
CA ALA A 18 14.44 -41.87 -5.47
C ALA A 18 13.19 -41.01 -5.72
N GLN A 19 12.03 -41.54 -5.34
CA GLN A 19 10.72 -40.90 -5.49
C GLN A 19 10.11 -40.55 -4.14
N PRO A 20 9.22 -39.54 -4.08
CA PRO A 20 8.53 -39.17 -2.85
C PRO A 20 7.70 -40.32 -2.28
N LYS A 21 7.89 -40.62 -1.00
CA LYS A 21 7.09 -41.56 -0.21
C LYS A 21 6.08 -40.75 0.60
N ILE A 22 4.80 -40.85 0.22
CA ILE A 22 3.73 -40.03 0.81
C ILE A 22 2.70 -40.97 1.40
N ASP A 23 2.41 -40.79 2.69
CA ASP A 23 1.37 -41.52 3.40
C ASP A 23 -0.02 -41.31 2.75
N ASP A 24 -0.85 -42.36 2.73
CA ASP A 24 -2.16 -42.34 2.08
C ASP A 24 -3.14 -41.35 2.72
N THR A 25 -2.92 -40.98 3.97
CA THR A 25 -3.73 -39.98 4.67
C THR A 25 -3.28 -38.54 4.38
N ALA A 26 -2.09 -38.31 3.82
CA ALA A 26 -1.65 -36.95 3.50
C ALA A 26 -2.45 -36.36 2.31
N TYR A 27 -2.70 -35.05 2.33
CA TYR A 27 -3.24 -34.33 1.17
C TYR A 27 -2.17 -33.47 0.52
N ILE A 28 -1.91 -33.72 -0.76
CA ILE A 28 -0.98 -32.94 -1.57
C ILE A 28 -1.77 -32.14 -2.60
N HIS A 29 -1.78 -30.81 -2.51
CA HIS A 29 -2.49 -30.01 -3.50
C HIS A 29 -1.91 -30.20 -4.91
N SER A 30 -2.78 -30.25 -5.92
CA SER A 30 -2.37 -30.53 -7.32
C SER A 30 -1.41 -29.49 -7.92
N PHE A 31 -1.49 -28.24 -7.44
CA PHE A 31 -0.58 -27.14 -7.78
C PHE A 31 0.65 -27.07 -6.87
N SER A 32 1.24 -28.21 -6.50
CA SER A 32 2.50 -28.31 -5.76
C SER A 32 3.49 -29.21 -6.51
N ASN A 33 4.78 -29.12 -6.17
CA ASN A 33 5.83 -29.91 -6.79
C ASN A 33 6.70 -30.59 -5.74
N ILE A 34 6.83 -31.93 -5.81
CA ILE A 34 7.61 -32.74 -4.86
C ILE A 34 8.55 -33.65 -5.64
N ILE A 35 9.86 -33.51 -5.41
CA ILE A 35 10.93 -34.20 -6.15
C ILE A 35 11.89 -34.90 -5.19
N GLY A 36 12.27 -36.15 -5.49
CA GLY A 36 13.37 -36.86 -4.80
C GLY A 36 12.95 -37.71 -3.60
N ASP A 37 13.91 -38.11 -2.75
CA ASP A 37 13.65 -38.85 -1.49
C ASP A 37 13.06 -37.90 -0.43
N VAL A 38 11.75 -37.65 -0.57
CA VAL A 38 10.94 -36.87 0.36
C VAL A 38 9.96 -37.83 1.04
N ARG A 39 10.02 -37.91 2.36
CA ARG A 39 9.18 -38.79 3.17
C ARG A 39 8.13 -37.94 3.89
N VAL A 40 6.88 -38.07 3.48
CA VAL A 40 5.75 -37.31 4.00
C VAL A 40 4.89 -38.24 4.87
N GLY A 41 4.81 -37.92 6.16
CA GLY A 41 4.07 -38.68 7.15
C GLY A 41 2.55 -38.52 7.08
N ALA A 42 1.87 -39.22 7.98
CA ALA A 42 0.41 -39.25 8.06
C ALA A 42 -0.19 -37.86 8.35
N ASN A 43 -1.39 -37.62 7.83
CA ASN A 43 -2.17 -36.41 8.07
C ASN A 43 -1.48 -35.10 7.69
N VAL A 44 -0.44 -35.14 6.84
CA VAL A 44 0.23 -33.93 6.36
C VAL A 44 -0.62 -33.21 5.33
N LEU A 45 -0.62 -31.88 5.37
CA LEU A 45 -1.22 -31.02 4.35
C LEU A 45 -0.12 -30.27 3.58
N VAL A 46 -0.07 -30.42 2.26
CA VAL A 46 0.79 -29.62 1.37
C VAL A 46 -0.07 -28.72 0.48
N ALA A 47 0.08 -27.42 0.63
CA ALA A 47 -0.73 -26.39 0.01
C ALA A 47 -0.24 -25.96 -1.40
N PRO A 48 -1.02 -25.17 -2.15
CA PRO A 48 -0.66 -24.69 -3.49
C PRO A 48 0.65 -23.88 -3.56
N GLY A 49 1.34 -23.92 -4.69
CA GLY A 49 2.56 -23.17 -4.97
C GLY A 49 3.81 -23.70 -4.26
N THR A 50 3.70 -24.75 -3.45
CA THR A 50 4.82 -25.34 -2.69
C THR A 50 5.80 -26.07 -3.60
N SER A 51 7.10 -25.94 -3.32
CA SER A 51 8.18 -26.68 -3.98
C SER A 51 9.07 -27.38 -2.95
N ILE A 52 9.00 -28.72 -2.90
CA ILE A 52 9.82 -29.57 -2.03
C ILE A 52 10.76 -30.39 -2.93
N ARG A 53 12.06 -30.14 -2.86
CA ARG A 53 13.01 -30.68 -3.84
C ARG A 53 14.26 -31.25 -3.18
N ALA A 54 14.33 -32.57 -3.10
CA ALA A 54 15.44 -33.35 -2.51
C ALA A 54 16.31 -33.97 -3.62
N ASP A 55 16.84 -33.12 -4.52
CA ASP A 55 17.67 -33.52 -5.66
C ASP A 55 19.19 -33.27 -5.46
N GLU A 56 19.54 -32.45 -4.47
CA GLU A 56 20.91 -32.15 -4.07
C GLU A 56 21.17 -32.70 -2.66
N GLY A 57 20.78 -31.95 -1.61
CA GLY A 57 20.65 -32.47 -0.26
C GLY A 57 19.49 -33.45 -0.15
N THR A 58 19.74 -34.63 0.40
CA THR A 58 18.74 -35.72 0.53
C THR A 58 19.12 -36.66 1.68
N PRO A 59 18.17 -37.33 2.37
CA PRO A 59 16.70 -37.27 2.24
C PRO A 59 16.06 -36.12 3.03
N PHE A 60 14.78 -35.84 2.75
CA PHE A 60 13.93 -34.94 3.55
C PHE A 60 12.83 -35.74 4.28
N PHE A 61 12.54 -35.38 5.52
CA PHE A 61 11.46 -35.94 6.33
C PHE A 61 10.49 -34.87 6.80
N ILE A 62 9.18 -35.18 6.71
CA ILE A 62 8.08 -34.34 7.17
C ILE A 62 7.17 -35.22 8.06
N GLY A 63 7.17 -34.94 9.35
CA GLY A 63 6.44 -35.71 10.36
C GLY A 63 4.92 -35.58 10.27
N ALA A 64 4.23 -36.42 11.04
CA ALA A 64 2.77 -36.50 11.01
C ALA A 64 2.09 -35.22 11.52
N GLY A 65 0.91 -34.89 10.98
CA GLY A 65 0.11 -33.71 11.39
C GLY A 65 0.72 -32.37 11.00
N THR A 66 1.88 -32.36 10.33
CA THR A 66 2.56 -31.15 9.87
C THR A 66 1.85 -30.54 8.65
N ASN A 67 1.85 -29.20 8.56
CA ASN A 67 1.32 -28.47 7.41
C ASN A 67 2.41 -27.64 6.72
N ILE A 68 2.46 -27.76 5.39
CA ILE A 68 3.34 -27.01 4.49
C ILE A 68 2.46 -26.08 3.65
N GLN A 69 2.46 -24.81 4.00
CA GLN A 69 1.50 -23.84 3.46
C GLN A 69 1.96 -23.19 2.14
N ASP A 70 1.13 -22.30 1.60
CA ASP A 70 1.26 -21.82 0.24
C ASP A 70 2.63 -21.21 -0.07
N GLY A 71 3.22 -21.66 -1.19
CA GLY A 71 4.48 -21.11 -1.69
C GLY A 71 5.71 -21.40 -0.83
N VAL A 72 5.63 -22.33 0.13
CA VAL A 72 6.80 -22.78 0.89
C VAL A 72 7.81 -23.44 -0.04
N VAL A 73 9.09 -23.19 0.22
CA VAL A 73 10.20 -23.84 -0.47
C VAL A 73 11.01 -24.65 0.53
N ILE A 74 11.25 -25.92 0.19
CA ILE A 74 12.13 -26.81 0.94
C ILE A 74 13.21 -27.34 0.00
N HIS A 75 14.47 -27.05 0.32
CA HIS A 75 15.65 -27.49 -0.44
C HIS A 75 16.81 -27.78 0.53
N GLY A 76 17.96 -28.21 0.04
CA GLY A 76 19.09 -28.56 0.89
C GLY A 76 20.39 -28.65 0.11
N LEU A 77 21.49 -28.22 0.76
CA LEU A 77 22.83 -28.32 0.20
C LEU A 77 23.25 -29.78 0.04
N GLU A 78 24.10 -30.06 -0.97
CA GLU A 78 24.66 -31.39 -1.24
C GLU A 78 25.29 -32.01 0.01
N GLN A 79 26.06 -31.20 0.74
CA GLN A 79 26.79 -31.56 1.95
C GLN A 79 26.11 -31.00 3.20
N GLY A 80 26.37 -31.63 4.34
CA GLY A 80 25.75 -31.29 5.62
C GLY A 80 24.48 -32.10 5.86
N ARG A 81 24.39 -32.71 7.05
CA ARG A 81 23.24 -33.52 7.47
C ARG A 81 22.92 -33.21 8.92
N VAL A 82 21.66 -33.42 9.29
CA VAL A 82 21.18 -33.46 10.66
C VAL A 82 20.79 -34.88 11.02
N ILE A 83 20.82 -35.21 12.31
CA ILE A 83 20.29 -36.47 12.82
C ILE A 83 18.81 -36.26 13.16
N GLY A 84 17.96 -37.05 12.51
CA GLY A 84 16.53 -37.14 12.83
C GLY A 84 16.30 -37.92 14.12
N ASP A 85 15.09 -37.86 14.65
CA ASP A 85 14.75 -38.56 15.90
C ASP A 85 14.82 -40.09 15.76
N ASP A 86 14.66 -40.59 14.53
CA ASP A 86 14.88 -41.99 14.14
C ASP A 86 16.37 -42.40 14.05
N GLN A 87 17.28 -41.51 14.46
CA GLN A 87 18.74 -41.69 14.42
C GLN A 87 19.31 -41.86 13.01
N GLN A 88 18.60 -41.41 11.97
CA GLN A 88 19.09 -41.41 10.59
C GLN A 88 19.54 -40.01 10.15
N ASN A 89 20.37 -39.96 9.10
CA ASN A 89 20.84 -38.71 8.50
C ASN A 89 19.80 -38.12 7.54
N TYR A 90 19.53 -36.83 7.69
CA TYR A 90 18.65 -36.05 6.81
C TYR A 90 19.31 -34.76 6.37
N SER A 91 18.98 -34.28 5.18
CA SER A 91 19.30 -32.90 4.80
C SER A 91 18.27 -31.94 5.43
N VAL A 92 17.00 -32.35 5.49
CA VAL A 92 15.95 -31.59 6.19
C VAL A 92 15.11 -32.55 7.03
N TRP A 93 15.02 -32.29 8.34
CA TRP A 93 14.10 -32.96 9.26
C TRP A 93 13.07 -31.95 9.75
N ILE A 94 11.79 -32.24 9.51
CA ILE A 94 10.66 -31.50 10.08
C ILE A 94 9.85 -32.50 10.90
N GLY A 95 9.71 -32.21 12.20
CA GLY A 95 9.01 -33.05 13.17
C GLY A 95 7.50 -33.15 12.97
N THR A 96 6.82 -33.61 14.01
CA THR A 96 5.37 -33.77 14.06
C THR A 96 4.66 -32.47 14.48
N ASN A 97 3.42 -32.28 14.01
CA ASN A 97 2.58 -31.13 14.32
C ASN A 97 3.23 -29.75 14.04
N VAL A 98 4.14 -29.70 13.07
CA VAL A 98 4.83 -28.45 12.70
C VAL A 98 3.97 -27.65 11.73
N SER A 99 3.98 -26.33 11.88
CA SER A 99 3.37 -25.41 10.90
C SER A 99 4.46 -24.66 10.15
N ILE A 100 4.74 -25.06 8.90
CA ILE A 100 5.61 -24.30 7.98
C ILE A 100 4.72 -23.39 7.14
N THR A 101 4.64 -22.13 7.55
CA THR A 101 3.59 -21.24 7.07
C THR A 101 3.95 -20.49 5.78
N HIS A 102 2.96 -19.76 5.22
CA HIS A 102 3.02 -19.21 3.87
C HIS A 102 4.37 -18.54 3.51
N LYS A 103 4.95 -19.00 2.40
CA LYS A 103 6.20 -18.50 1.81
C LYS A 103 7.44 -18.61 2.70
N ALA A 104 7.42 -19.46 3.73
CA ALA A 104 8.63 -19.79 4.48
C ALA A 104 9.64 -20.56 3.60
N LEU A 105 10.92 -20.42 3.93
CA LEU A 105 12.03 -21.15 3.32
C LEU A 105 12.69 -22.03 4.38
N VAL A 106 12.71 -23.34 4.13
CA VAL A 106 13.48 -24.29 4.94
C VAL A 106 14.60 -24.85 4.07
N HIS A 107 15.85 -24.62 4.47
CA HIS A 107 17.01 -25.00 3.67
C HIS A 107 17.98 -25.87 4.49
N GLY A 108 18.23 -27.08 4.03
CA GLY A 108 19.14 -28.04 4.66
C GLY A 108 20.62 -27.59 4.65
N PRO A 109 21.44 -28.01 5.63
CA PRO A 109 21.12 -28.93 6.73
C PRO A 109 20.23 -28.26 7.80
N CYS A 110 19.07 -28.84 8.06
CA CYS A 110 18.07 -28.19 8.91
C CYS A 110 17.27 -29.21 9.72
N TYR A 111 17.11 -28.94 11.00
CA TYR A 111 16.26 -29.70 11.91
C TYR A 111 15.22 -28.78 12.53
N ILE A 112 13.95 -29.14 12.44
CA ILE A 112 12.84 -28.46 13.12
C ILE A 112 12.11 -29.51 13.95
N GLY A 113 12.12 -29.33 15.27
CA GLY A 113 11.48 -30.24 16.22
C GLY A 113 9.95 -30.16 16.19
N ASP A 114 9.34 -31.04 16.98
CA ASP A 114 7.90 -31.19 17.09
C ASP A 114 7.22 -29.90 17.60
N ASP A 115 5.94 -29.74 17.27
CA ASP A 115 5.06 -28.64 17.72
C ASP A 115 5.59 -27.22 17.42
N CYS A 116 6.52 -27.10 16.46
CA CYS A 116 7.07 -25.80 16.06
C CYS A 116 6.12 -25.02 15.14
N PHE A 117 6.16 -23.69 15.26
CA PHE A 117 5.53 -22.77 14.31
C PHE A 117 6.59 -21.94 13.59
N ILE A 118 6.66 -22.04 12.26
CA ILE A 118 7.56 -21.24 11.41
C ILE A 118 6.73 -20.23 10.62
N GLY A 119 6.79 -18.98 11.04
CA GLY A 119 5.96 -17.87 10.57
C GLY A 119 6.18 -17.43 9.13
N PHE A 120 5.27 -16.57 8.64
CA PHE A 120 5.19 -16.21 7.24
C PHE A 120 6.50 -15.60 6.75
N ARG A 121 6.99 -16.06 5.59
CA ARG A 121 8.23 -15.57 4.96
C ARG A 121 9.47 -15.65 5.87
N SER A 122 9.45 -16.52 6.87
CA SER A 122 10.64 -16.79 7.68
C SER A 122 11.55 -17.80 6.99
N THR A 123 12.85 -17.68 7.24
CA THR A 123 13.87 -18.54 6.66
C THR A 123 14.61 -19.27 7.78
N VAL A 124 14.75 -20.59 7.64
CA VAL A 124 15.59 -21.44 8.49
C VAL A 124 16.62 -22.13 7.61
N PHE A 125 17.91 -21.84 7.83
CA PHE A 125 19.01 -22.38 7.04
C PHE A 125 20.19 -22.78 7.94
N ASN A 126 20.79 -23.95 7.70
CA ASN A 126 21.96 -24.43 8.46
C ASN A 126 21.75 -24.32 10.00
N SER A 127 20.57 -24.74 10.48
CA SER A 127 20.14 -24.46 11.85
C SER A 127 19.33 -25.61 12.45
N ARG A 128 19.32 -25.70 13.78
CA ARG A 128 18.46 -26.60 14.56
C ARG A 128 17.47 -25.78 15.37
N ILE A 129 16.18 -26.07 15.23
CA ILE A 129 15.09 -25.46 15.99
C ILE A 129 14.55 -26.54 16.93
N GLY A 130 14.69 -26.35 18.23
CA GLY A 130 14.17 -27.26 19.25
C GLY A 130 12.65 -27.32 19.26
N GLU A 131 12.09 -28.38 19.85
CA GLU A 131 10.64 -28.60 19.95
C GLU A 131 9.90 -27.40 20.58
N GLY A 132 8.65 -27.20 20.18
CA GLY A 132 7.77 -26.17 20.73
C GLY A 132 8.21 -24.72 20.49
N CYS A 133 9.17 -24.48 19.58
CA CYS A 133 9.58 -23.12 19.25
C CYS A 133 8.54 -22.39 18.40
N ILE A 134 8.38 -21.10 18.67
CA ILE A 134 7.46 -20.22 17.93
C ILE A 134 8.27 -19.14 17.23
N VAL A 135 8.47 -19.31 15.93
CA VAL A 135 9.15 -18.34 15.07
C VAL A 135 8.11 -17.50 14.37
N MET A 136 8.11 -16.20 14.66
CA MET A 136 7.15 -15.28 14.06
C MET A 136 7.59 -14.83 12.67
N LEU A 137 6.92 -13.81 12.13
CA LEU A 137 6.91 -13.49 10.70
C LEU A 137 8.23 -12.83 10.27
N HIS A 138 8.69 -13.09 9.05
CA HIS A 138 9.86 -12.45 8.45
C HIS A 138 11.16 -12.62 9.27
N ALA A 139 11.29 -13.71 10.03
CA ALA A 139 12.51 -13.99 10.77
C ALA A 139 13.55 -14.70 9.89
N LEU A 140 14.82 -14.43 10.09
CA LEU A 140 15.94 -15.19 9.52
C LEU A 140 16.66 -15.91 10.66
N ILE A 141 16.74 -17.23 10.58
CA ILE A 141 17.50 -18.07 11.50
C ILE A 141 18.53 -18.82 10.68
N GLN A 142 19.81 -18.56 10.98
CA GLN A 142 20.90 -19.10 10.22
C GLN A 142 22.11 -19.43 11.10
N ASP A 143 22.79 -20.55 10.84
CA ASP A 143 24.04 -20.93 11.50
C ASP A 143 23.95 -21.01 13.04
N VAL A 144 22.79 -21.38 13.57
CA VAL A 144 22.53 -21.43 15.02
C VAL A 144 21.67 -22.63 15.44
N GLU A 145 21.74 -22.96 16.73
CA GLU A 145 20.82 -23.88 17.39
C GLU A 145 19.93 -23.10 18.36
N ILE A 146 18.62 -23.12 18.12
CA ILE A 146 17.61 -22.54 19.01
C ILE A 146 17.14 -23.63 19.98
N PRO A 147 17.29 -23.44 21.30
CA PRO A 147 16.81 -24.38 22.31
C PRO A 147 15.29 -24.59 22.22
N PRO A 148 14.76 -25.72 22.74
CA PRO A 148 13.33 -25.95 22.85
C PRO A 148 12.56 -24.82 23.54
N GLY A 149 11.31 -24.62 23.14
CA GLY A 149 10.37 -23.69 23.77
C GLY A 149 10.77 -22.21 23.67
N LYS A 150 11.53 -21.81 22.65
CA LYS A 150 11.93 -20.41 22.43
C LYS A 150 11.02 -19.68 21.46
N TYR A 151 10.78 -18.41 21.75
CA TYR A 151 10.02 -17.50 20.92
C TYR A 151 10.95 -16.56 20.15
N VAL A 152 10.85 -16.56 18.82
CA VAL A 152 11.60 -15.66 17.93
C VAL A 152 10.65 -14.58 17.40
N PRO A 153 10.87 -13.30 17.73
CA PRO A 153 9.96 -12.22 17.32
C PRO A 153 10.03 -11.92 15.82
N SER A 154 8.98 -11.29 15.30
CA SER A 154 8.89 -10.96 13.88
C SER A 154 10.04 -10.04 13.44
N GLY A 155 10.62 -10.33 12.27
CA GLY A 155 11.73 -9.55 11.71
C GLY A 155 13.08 -9.81 12.36
N ALA A 156 13.18 -10.72 13.34
CA ALA A 156 14.45 -11.04 13.99
C ALA A 156 15.42 -11.71 13.02
N ILE A 157 16.70 -11.37 13.14
CA ILE A 157 17.80 -12.00 12.43
C ILE A 157 18.69 -12.66 13.48
N ILE A 158 18.67 -14.00 13.55
CA ILE A 158 19.41 -14.82 14.51
C ILE A 158 20.50 -15.57 13.75
N THR A 159 21.74 -15.12 13.92
CA THR A 159 22.93 -15.61 13.21
C THR A 159 24.11 -15.93 14.13
N ASN A 160 23.93 -15.79 15.44
CA ASN A 160 24.94 -16.16 16.43
C ASN A 160 24.31 -16.55 17.79
N GLN A 161 25.11 -17.24 18.60
CA GLN A 161 24.66 -17.77 19.89
C GLN A 161 24.26 -16.69 20.90
N GLN A 162 24.85 -15.48 20.83
CA GLN A 162 24.48 -14.40 21.76
C GLN A 162 23.04 -13.93 21.54
N GLN A 163 22.57 -13.94 20.29
CA GLN A 163 21.17 -13.63 19.96
C GLN A 163 20.23 -14.73 20.44
N VAL A 164 20.63 -16.00 20.26
CA VAL A 164 19.88 -17.17 20.77
C VAL A 164 19.68 -17.08 22.29
N ASN A 165 20.75 -16.75 23.03
CA ASN A 165 20.71 -16.67 24.49
C ASN A 165 19.78 -15.56 25.02
N ARG A 166 19.35 -14.62 24.17
CA ARG A 166 18.43 -13.53 24.51
C ARG A 166 16.98 -13.82 24.11
N LEU A 167 16.71 -14.97 23.51
CA LEU A 167 15.34 -15.36 23.15
C LEU A 167 14.52 -15.65 24.40
N SER A 168 13.33 -15.05 24.45
CA SER A 168 12.33 -15.35 25.47
C SER A 168 11.78 -16.75 25.29
N ASP A 169 11.27 -17.33 26.37
CA ASP A 169 10.49 -18.56 26.30
C ASP A 169 9.11 -18.29 25.70
N VAL A 170 8.53 -19.32 25.08
CA VAL A 170 7.16 -19.29 24.56
C VAL A 170 6.15 -19.17 25.70
N LEU A 171 5.07 -18.41 25.47
CA LEU A 171 3.99 -18.27 26.44
C LEU A 171 2.86 -19.28 26.14
N PRO A 172 2.00 -19.59 27.14
CA PRO A 172 0.88 -20.52 26.93
C PRO A 172 -0.06 -20.14 25.78
N ASP A 173 -0.24 -18.85 25.51
CA ASP A 173 -1.09 -18.40 24.41
C ASP A 173 -0.42 -18.57 23.03
N ASP A 174 0.92 -18.53 22.96
CA ASP A 174 1.68 -18.83 21.74
C ASP A 174 1.54 -20.32 21.37
N ILE A 175 1.61 -21.19 22.40
CA ILE A 175 1.40 -22.64 22.26
C ILE A 175 -0.02 -22.93 21.75
N LYS A 176 -1.05 -22.36 22.39
CA LYS A 176 -2.44 -22.50 21.94
C LYS A 176 -2.63 -22.02 20.50
N PHE A 177 -1.99 -20.91 20.14
CA PHE A 177 -2.02 -20.39 18.77
C PHE A 177 -1.43 -21.41 17.78
N ALA A 178 -0.26 -21.98 18.06
CA ALA A 178 0.36 -22.98 17.19
C ALA A 178 -0.50 -24.25 17.03
N HIS A 179 -1.00 -24.82 18.15
CA HIS A 179 -1.89 -25.98 18.09
C HIS A 179 -3.20 -25.69 17.35
N HIS A 180 -3.75 -24.49 17.49
CA HIS A 180 -4.94 -24.10 16.73
C HIS A 180 -4.68 -24.11 15.22
N VAL A 181 -3.52 -23.63 14.77
CA VAL A 181 -3.14 -23.68 13.34
C VAL A 181 -3.04 -25.13 12.84
N VAL A 182 -2.46 -26.03 13.64
CA VAL A 182 -2.43 -27.48 13.32
C VAL A 182 -3.85 -28.03 13.18
N GLY A 183 -4.73 -27.77 14.15
CA GLY A 183 -6.12 -28.25 14.13
C GLY A 183 -6.94 -27.74 12.96
N ILE A 184 -6.72 -26.48 12.55
CA ILE A 184 -7.35 -25.91 11.36
C ILE A 184 -6.86 -26.61 10.09
N ASN A 185 -5.54 -26.84 9.96
CA ASN A 185 -4.99 -27.50 8.78
C ASN A 185 -5.40 -28.99 8.69
N GLU A 186 -5.54 -29.67 9.81
CA GLU A 186 -6.13 -31.02 9.86
C GLU A 186 -7.58 -31.00 9.35
N SER A 187 -8.40 -30.04 9.81
CA SER A 187 -9.78 -29.88 9.34
C SER A 187 -9.86 -29.56 7.83
N LEU A 188 -8.96 -28.70 7.33
CA LEU A 188 -8.86 -28.39 5.90
C LEU A 188 -8.48 -29.61 5.08
N ARG A 189 -7.49 -30.39 5.53
CA ARG A 189 -7.06 -31.64 4.90
C ARG A 189 -8.23 -32.62 4.78
N GLN A 190 -8.98 -32.84 5.87
CA GLN A 190 -10.16 -33.69 5.87
C GLN A 190 -11.23 -33.18 4.89
N GLY A 191 -11.46 -31.86 4.85
CA GLY A 191 -12.36 -31.24 3.88
C GLY A 191 -11.94 -31.49 2.43
N TYR A 192 -10.66 -31.36 2.11
CA TYR A 192 -10.13 -31.64 0.77
C TYR A 192 -10.23 -33.12 0.39
N LEU A 193 -9.95 -34.03 1.32
CA LEU A 193 -10.11 -35.47 1.08
C LEU A 193 -11.57 -35.87 0.90
N CYS A 194 -12.46 -35.33 1.74
CA CYS A 194 -13.90 -35.53 1.60
C CYS A 194 -14.39 -35.06 0.24
N ALA A 195 -13.95 -33.89 -0.23
CA ALA A 195 -14.32 -33.35 -1.55
C ALA A 195 -13.95 -34.27 -2.73
N ASN A 196 -12.90 -35.07 -2.58
CA ASN A 196 -12.46 -36.08 -3.55
C ASN A 196 -13.09 -37.46 -3.35
N ASN A 197 -13.81 -37.68 -2.25
CA ASN A 197 -14.49 -38.92 -1.93
C ASN A 197 -16.00 -38.78 -2.16
N ILE A 198 -16.52 -39.47 -3.19
CA ILE A 198 -17.93 -39.41 -3.58
C ILE A 198 -18.86 -39.73 -2.40
N SER A 199 -18.57 -40.77 -1.62
CA SER A 199 -19.41 -41.18 -0.48
C SER A 199 -19.45 -40.13 0.63
N CYS A 200 -18.36 -39.38 0.82
CA CYS A 200 -18.29 -38.31 1.80
C CYS A 200 -18.97 -37.01 1.30
N ILE A 201 -18.65 -36.56 0.09
CA ILE A 201 -19.12 -35.27 -0.43
C ILE A 201 -20.58 -35.28 -0.88
N THR A 202 -21.11 -36.43 -1.29
CA THR A 202 -22.48 -36.56 -1.81
C THR A 202 -23.54 -36.21 -0.78
N PRO A 203 -23.56 -36.74 0.46
CA PRO A 203 -24.55 -36.34 1.46
C PRO A 203 -24.43 -34.86 1.80
N ILE A 204 -23.23 -34.29 1.89
CA ILE A 204 -23.01 -32.85 2.15
C ILE A 204 -23.58 -31.99 1.01
N ARG A 205 -23.31 -32.35 -0.26
CA ARG A 205 -23.90 -31.69 -1.44
C ARG A 205 -25.41 -31.86 -1.48
N ASN A 206 -25.91 -33.04 -1.11
CA ASN A 206 -27.33 -33.33 -1.07
C ASN A 206 -28.02 -32.58 0.07
N GLU A 207 -27.41 -32.39 1.23
CA GLU A 207 -27.92 -31.56 2.31
C GLU A 207 -27.89 -30.08 1.94
N MET A 208 -26.87 -29.61 1.22
CA MET A 208 -26.92 -28.27 0.63
C MET A 208 -28.06 -28.16 -0.39
N ASN A 209 -28.26 -29.18 -1.24
CA ASN A 209 -29.37 -29.23 -2.19
C ASN A 209 -30.74 -29.43 -1.52
N ILE A 210 -30.81 -30.13 -0.38
CA ILE A 210 -32.02 -30.35 0.42
C ILE A 210 -32.31 -29.12 1.26
N ASN A 211 -31.33 -28.43 1.82
CA ASN A 211 -31.52 -27.13 2.46
C ASN A 211 -31.85 -26.06 1.41
N TYR A 212 -31.36 -26.21 0.17
CA TYR A 212 -31.84 -25.45 -0.98
C TYR A 212 -33.28 -25.84 -1.38
N LYS A 213 -33.70 -27.11 -1.20
CA LYS A 213 -35.07 -27.62 -1.47
C LYS A 213 -36.07 -27.55 -0.30
N ASN A 214 -35.64 -27.44 0.96
CA ASN A 214 -36.43 -27.33 2.19
C ASN A 214 -36.39 -25.88 2.72
N GLY A 215 -35.36 -25.11 2.36
CA GLY A 215 -35.47 -23.66 2.23
C GLY A 215 -36.40 -23.25 1.08
N ASN A 216 -36.67 -24.16 0.14
CA ASN A 216 -37.78 -24.13 -0.82
C ASN A 216 -38.90 -25.09 -0.43
N GLY A 217 -39.43 -24.93 0.79
CA GLY A 217 -40.84 -25.24 1.03
C GLY A 217 -41.71 -24.37 0.13
N TYR A 218 -41.76 -24.70 -1.16
CA TYR A 218 -42.74 -24.20 -2.09
C TYR A 218 -43.24 -25.30 -3.02
N ASN A 219 -44.47 -25.70 -2.72
CA ASN A 219 -45.39 -26.32 -3.67
C ASN A 219 -45.32 -25.60 -5.03
N PRO A 220 -45.52 -26.29 -6.16
CA PRO A 220 -45.63 -25.69 -7.49
C PRO A 220 -46.98 -24.95 -7.68
N SER A 221 -47.36 -24.14 -6.70
CA SER A 221 -48.48 -23.23 -6.72
C SER A 221 -48.17 -22.05 -5.80
N GLY A 222 -47.16 -21.26 -6.20
CA GLY A 222 -47.19 -19.80 -6.08
C GLY A 222 -46.23 -19.10 -5.13
N THR A 223 -44.89 -19.15 -5.27
CA THR A 223 -43.99 -18.18 -4.57
C THR A 223 -43.48 -17.14 -5.52
N THR A 224 -43.50 -15.94 -4.99
CA THR A 224 -42.73 -14.79 -5.46
C THR A 224 -41.23 -15.05 -5.33
N GLY A 225 -40.55 -15.21 -6.47
CA GLY A 225 -39.08 -15.21 -6.54
C GLY A 225 -38.49 -13.90 -6.00
N ARG A 226 -37.29 -13.97 -5.42
CA ARG A 226 -36.57 -12.81 -4.84
C ARG A 226 -36.04 -11.89 -5.93
N LEU A 227 -35.69 -12.46 -7.08
CA LEU A 227 -35.46 -11.73 -8.31
C LEU A 227 -36.80 -11.32 -8.92
N THR A 228 -36.91 -10.07 -9.34
CA THR A 228 -38.11 -9.63 -10.02
C THR A 228 -38.19 -10.26 -11.41
N PRO A 229 -39.39 -10.50 -11.96
CA PRO A 229 -39.56 -11.05 -13.30
C PRO A 229 -38.80 -10.25 -14.38
N GLU A 230 -38.61 -8.94 -14.18
CA GLU A 230 -37.82 -8.11 -15.09
C GLU A 230 -36.33 -8.47 -15.07
N VAL A 231 -35.77 -8.81 -13.91
CA VAL A 231 -34.36 -9.25 -13.82
C VAL A 231 -34.17 -10.60 -14.50
N VAL A 232 -35.11 -11.54 -14.31
CA VAL A 232 -35.09 -12.84 -15.00
C VAL A 232 -35.20 -12.67 -16.52
N ALA A 233 -36.07 -11.75 -16.99
CA ALA A 233 -36.17 -11.41 -18.40
C ALA A 233 -34.85 -10.81 -18.94
N HIS A 234 -34.17 -9.97 -18.17
CA HIS A 234 -32.89 -9.38 -18.54
C HIS A 234 -31.77 -10.43 -18.63
N VAL A 235 -31.75 -11.42 -17.73
CA VAL A 235 -30.83 -12.56 -17.80
C VAL A 235 -31.06 -13.36 -19.08
N ASN A 236 -32.31 -13.69 -19.40
CA ASN A 236 -32.66 -14.40 -20.63
C ASN A 236 -32.21 -13.63 -21.88
N GLN A 237 -32.35 -12.31 -21.88
CA GLN A 237 -31.89 -11.45 -22.97
C GLN A 237 -30.36 -11.48 -23.13
N LEU A 238 -29.59 -11.34 -22.04
CA LEU A 238 -28.13 -11.36 -22.10
C LEU A 238 -27.60 -12.72 -22.57
N VAL A 239 -28.16 -13.81 -22.03
CA VAL A 239 -27.75 -15.18 -22.36
C VAL A 239 -28.10 -15.51 -23.82
N SER A 240 -29.29 -15.15 -24.30
CA SER A 240 -29.68 -15.37 -25.72
C SER A 240 -28.84 -14.58 -26.72
N GLN A 241 -28.26 -13.46 -26.31
CA GLN A 241 -27.32 -12.67 -27.11
C GLN A 241 -25.87 -13.20 -27.05
N GLY A 242 -25.64 -14.28 -26.29
CA GLY A 242 -24.32 -14.90 -26.13
C GLY A 242 -23.40 -14.17 -25.13
N TYR A 243 -23.98 -13.37 -24.24
CA TYR A 243 -23.26 -12.67 -23.18
C TYR A 243 -23.25 -13.49 -21.89
N TYR A 244 -22.14 -13.39 -21.15
CA TYR A 244 -22.06 -13.93 -19.79
C TYR A 244 -22.61 -12.92 -18.79
N VAL A 245 -23.07 -13.40 -17.64
CA VAL A 245 -23.56 -12.53 -16.56
C VAL A 245 -22.53 -12.48 -15.43
N GLY A 246 -22.16 -11.28 -15.02
CA GLY A 246 -21.32 -11.03 -13.85
C GLY A 246 -22.11 -10.36 -12.73
N THR A 247 -21.66 -10.55 -11.49
CA THR A 247 -22.24 -9.95 -10.28
C THR A 247 -21.20 -9.25 -9.44
N GLU A 248 -21.64 -8.20 -8.74
CA GLU A 248 -20.83 -7.39 -7.86
C GLU A 248 -21.63 -6.99 -6.62
N HIS A 249 -20.96 -6.92 -5.47
CA HIS A 249 -21.54 -6.53 -4.21
C HIS A 249 -20.77 -5.38 -3.54
N ALA A 250 -21.44 -4.62 -2.67
CA ALA A 250 -20.84 -3.55 -1.90
C ALA A 250 -21.58 -3.31 -0.58
N ASP A 251 -20.86 -3.26 0.54
CA ASP A 251 -21.42 -2.78 1.80
C ASP A 251 -21.82 -1.29 1.70
N THR A 252 -22.55 -0.79 2.70
CA THR A 252 -23.04 0.61 2.74
C THR A 252 -21.94 1.66 2.54
N ARG A 253 -20.71 1.39 3.00
CA ARG A 253 -19.58 2.32 2.86
C ARG A 253 -19.02 2.26 1.43
N HIS A 254 -18.81 1.06 0.91
CA HIS A 254 -18.28 0.81 -0.42
C HIS A 254 -19.25 1.29 -1.51
N PHE A 255 -20.56 1.06 -1.35
CA PHE A 255 -21.62 1.56 -2.23
C PHE A 255 -21.64 3.08 -2.32
N LYS A 256 -21.55 3.79 -1.17
CA LYS A 256 -21.45 5.26 -1.12
C LYS A 256 -20.21 5.81 -1.82
N THR A 257 -19.18 4.98 -1.94
CA THR A 257 -17.95 5.29 -2.67
C THR A 257 -17.95 4.72 -4.09
N GLY A 258 -18.98 4.01 -4.53
CA GLY A 258 -18.98 3.34 -5.85
C GLY A 258 -17.85 2.31 -6.02
N SER A 259 -17.31 1.80 -4.91
CA SER A 259 -16.36 0.68 -4.91
C SER A 259 -17.16 -0.61 -4.81
N TRP A 260 -16.91 -1.55 -5.71
CA TRP A 260 -17.65 -2.80 -5.80
C TRP A 260 -16.67 -3.96 -5.78
N LYS A 261 -17.04 -5.03 -5.08
CA LYS A 261 -16.31 -6.30 -5.07
C LYS A 261 -16.97 -7.25 -6.05
N THR A 262 -16.18 -7.79 -6.98
CA THR A 262 -16.66 -8.77 -7.94
C THR A 262 -16.91 -10.11 -7.25
N CYS A 263 -18.08 -10.68 -7.47
CA CYS A 263 -18.45 -11.98 -6.94
C CYS A 263 -17.86 -13.11 -7.79
N SER A 264 -18.06 -14.35 -7.36
CA SER A 264 -17.66 -15.55 -8.10
C SER A 264 -18.18 -15.51 -9.55
N PRO A 265 -17.32 -15.81 -10.56
CA PRO A 265 -17.75 -15.79 -11.95
C PRO A 265 -18.88 -16.81 -12.23
N ILE A 266 -19.96 -16.37 -12.88
CA ILE A 266 -21.03 -17.27 -13.35
C ILE A 266 -20.57 -17.86 -14.69
N GLN A 267 -20.22 -19.14 -14.70
CA GLN A 267 -19.61 -19.81 -15.87
C GLN A 267 -20.62 -20.54 -16.77
N SER A 268 -21.93 -20.35 -16.57
CA SER A 268 -22.97 -21.00 -17.36
C SER A 268 -23.58 -20.10 -18.44
N SER A 269 -23.96 -20.72 -19.55
CA SER A 269 -24.76 -20.14 -20.63
C SER A 269 -26.23 -20.58 -20.59
N HIS A 270 -26.67 -21.26 -19.52
CA HIS A 270 -28.07 -21.65 -19.31
C HIS A 270 -28.76 -20.69 -18.36
N SER A 271 -29.85 -20.06 -18.80
CA SER A 271 -30.52 -19.00 -18.03
C SER A 271 -30.96 -19.45 -16.63
N SER A 272 -31.44 -20.69 -16.46
CA SER A 272 -31.86 -21.23 -15.17
C SER A 272 -30.71 -21.33 -14.17
N GLU A 273 -29.52 -21.74 -14.63
CA GLU A 273 -28.31 -21.82 -13.80
C GLU A 273 -27.76 -20.43 -13.47
N VAL A 274 -27.86 -19.48 -14.41
CA VAL A 274 -27.48 -18.08 -14.18
C VAL A 274 -28.41 -17.41 -13.16
N VAL A 275 -29.72 -17.65 -13.26
CA VAL A 275 -30.72 -17.17 -12.28
C VAL A 275 -30.44 -17.77 -10.90
N ALA A 276 -30.19 -19.07 -10.81
CA ALA A 276 -29.86 -19.72 -9.54
C ALA A 276 -28.56 -19.16 -8.92
N ALA A 277 -27.54 -18.88 -9.74
CA ALA A 277 -26.29 -18.26 -9.29
C ALA A 277 -26.48 -16.80 -8.83
N LEU A 278 -27.35 -16.05 -9.49
CA LEU A 278 -27.73 -14.69 -9.08
C LEU A 278 -28.46 -14.69 -7.73
N GLU A 279 -29.40 -15.62 -7.53
CA GLU A 279 -30.11 -15.77 -6.27
C GLU A 279 -29.18 -16.19 -5.14
N ALA A 280 -28.23 -17.10 -5.41
CA ALA A 280 -27.20 -17.49 -4.45
C ALA A 280 -26.31 -16.29 -4.07
N CYS A 281 -25.91 -15.46 -5.04
CA CYS A 281 -25.12 -14.25 -4.81
C CYS A 281 -25.88 -13.20 -3.97
N ILE A 282 -27.18 -13.02 -4.24
CA ILE A 282 -28.08 -12.15 -3.45
C ILE A 282 -28.20 -12.67 -2.01
N GLN A 283 -28.33 -13.99 -1.85
CA GLN A 283 -28.42 -14.63 -0.54
C GLN A 283 -27.13 -14.50 0.26
N GLU A 284 -25.97 -14.73 -0.36
CA GLU A 284 -24.64 -14.61 0.27
C GLU A 284 -24.38 -13.17 0.75
N HIS A 285 -24.88 -12.19 0.01
CA HIS A 285 -24.69 -10.76 0.28
C HIS A 285 -25.99 -10.08 0.72
N SER A 286 -26.85 -10.74 1.50
CA SER A 286 -28.21 -10.28 1.79
C SER A 286 -28.32 -8.93 2.50
N THR A 287 -27.25 -8.48 3.17
CA THR A 287 -27.17 -7.19 3.88
C THR A 287 -26.37 -6.13 3.13
N GLU A 288 -26.08 -6.35 1.85
CA GLU A 288 -25.27 -5.48 1.01
C GLU A 288 -26.00 -5.07 -0.28
N TYR A 289 -25.45 -4.10 -1.01
CA TYR A 289 -25.92 -3.74 -2.34
C TYR A 289 -25.39 -4.75 -3.34
N VAL A 290 -26.25 -5.31 -4.20
CA VAL A 290 -25.83 -6.25 -5.25
C VAL A 290 -26.30 -5.75 -6.62
N ARG A 291 -25.42 -5.83 -7.62
CA ARG A 291 -25.72 -5.52 -9.02
C ARG A 291 -25.26 -6.64 -9.94
N MET A 292 -25.94 -6.80 -11.06
CA MET A 292 -25.50 -7.65 -12.18
C MET A 292 -25.13 -6.82 -13.40
N PHE A 293 -24.33 -7.38 -14.29
CA PHE A 293 -23.99 -6.80 -15.59
C PHE A 293 -23.73 -7.90 -16.62
N GLY A 294 -23.94 -7.60 -17.90
CA GLY A 294 -23.53 -8.46 -19.00
C GLY A 294 -22.04 -8.31 -19.32
N ILE A 295 -21.41 -9.37 -19.80
CA ILE A 295 -20.04 -9.40 -20.28
C ILE A 295 -20.07 -9.82 -21.75
N ASP A 296 -19.68 -8.90 -22.63
CA ASP A 296 -19.54 -9.17 -24.05
C ASP A 296 -18.17 -9.81 -24.31
N PRO A 297 -18.09 -11.12 -24.64
CA PRO A 297 -16.83 -11.81 -24.81
C PRO A 297 -16.10 -11.37 -26.10
N LYS A 298 -16.82 -10.82 -27.10
CA LYS A 298 -16.24 -10.36 -28.36
C LYS A 298 -15.66 -8.96 -28.24
N ALA A 299 -16.43 -8.04 -27.63
CA ALA A 299 -15.99 -6.66 -27.42
C ALA A 299 -15.16 -6.47 -26.13
N LYS A 300 -15.00 -7.52 -25.31
CA LYS A 300 -14.27 -7.52 -24.03
C LYS A 300 -14.67 -6.38 -23.10
N ARG A 301 -15.98 -6.11 -23.00
CA ARG A 301 -16.53 -5.01 -22.19
C ARG A 301 -17.72 -5.46 -21.36
N ARG A 302 -18.00 -4.72 -20.29
CA ARG A 302 -19.19 -4.88 -19.47
C ARG A 302 -20.33 -4.02 -20.05
N ILE A 303 -21.54 -4.54 -20.01
CA ILE A 303 -22.74 -3.89 -20.54
C ILE A 303 -23.88 -4.01 -19.53
N SER A 304 -24.83 -3.08 -19.60
CA SER A 304 -26.11 -3.14 -18.88
C SER A 304 -26.01 -3.47 -17.38
N PRO A 305 -25.26 -2.70 -16.57
CA PRO A 305 -25.26 -2.90 -15.13
C PRO A 305 -26.61 -2.51 -14.53
N ILE A 306 -27.27 -3.42 -13.84
CA ILE A 306 -28.52 -3.17 -13.11
C ILE A 306 -28.37 -3.55 -11.65
N MET A 307 -28.92 -2.71 -10.78
CA MET A 307 -29.05 -3.03 -9.35
C MET A 307 -30.10 -4.13 -9.19
N ILE A 308 -29.77 -5.16 -8.42
CA ILE A 308 -30.67 -6.30 -8.16
C ILE A 308 -30.99 -6.45 -6.67
N GLN A 309 -30.21 -5.83 -5.78
CA GLN A 309 -30.50 -5.79 -4.34
C GLN A 309 -30.05 -4.48 -3.69
N ARG A 310 -30.83 -4.02 -2.71
CA ARG A 310 -30.44 -3.00 -1.74
C ARG A 310 -30.62 -3.53 -0.31
N PRO A 311 -29.72 -3.20 0.63
CA PRO A 311 -29.78 -3.68 2.00
C PRO A 311 -30.90 -3.03 2.84
N ASP A 312 -31.52 -1.96 2.34
CA ASP A 312 -32.63 -1.26 3.00
C ASP A 312 -34.01 -1.88 2.71
N GLY A 313 -34.06 -2.99 1.96
CA GLY A 313 -35.30 -3.68 1.60
C GLY A 313 -36.22 -2.89 0.66
N LYS A 314 -35.80 -1.70 0.19
CA LYS A 314 -36.58 -0.92 -0.77
C LYS A 314 -36.47 -1.56 -2.15
N LYS A 315 -37.63 -1.76 -2.81
CA LYS A 315 -37.68 -2.26 -4.19
C LYS A 315 -36.78 -1.40 -5.09
N VAL A 316 -35.94 -2.05 -5.89
CA VAL A 316 -35.06 -1.36 -6.82
C VAL A 316 -35.93 -0.77 -7.94
N ALA A 317 -36.08 0.55 -7.97
CA ALA A 317 -36.76 1.21 -9.08
C ALA A 317 -35.93 1.04 -10.37
N GLN A 318 -36.42 0.22 -11.30
CA GLN A 318 -35.86 0.15 -12.64
C GLN A 318 -36.48 1.27 -13.48
N LYS A 319 -35.66 2.13 -14.10
CA LYS A 319 -36.13 3.01 -15.17
C LYS A 319 -36.53 2.12 -16.35
N SER A 320 -37.83 1.98 -16.59
CA SER A 320 -38.37 1.35 -17.79
C SER A 320 -38.00 2.20 -19.01
N THR A 321 -36.89 1.88 -19.68
CA THR A 321 -36.69 2.30 -21.07
C THR A 321 -37.46 1.36 -21.97
N THR A 322 -38.79 1.51 -22.01
CA THR A 322 -39.61 1.05 -23.14
C THR A 322 -39.33 1.97 -24.32
N GLY A 323 -38.24 1.68 -25.03
CA GLY A 323 -38.02 2.15 -26.39
C GLY A 323 -38.28 0.98 -27.33
N ASN A 324 -39.44 0.99 -27.98
CA ASN A 324 -39.78 0.04 -29.05
C ASN A 324 -38.71 0.09 -30.14
N TYR A 325 -37.92 -0.96 -30.29
CA TYR A 325 -37.09 -1.17 -31.48
C TYR A 325 -37.96 -1.80 -32.57
N SER A 326 -38.68 -0.96 -33.30
CA SER A 326 -39.27 -1.33 -34.59
C SER A 326 -38.17 -1.32 -35.66
N VAL A 327 -38.03 -2.42 -36.38
CA VAL A 327 -37.11 -2.59 -37.52
C VAL A 327 -37.56 -1.69 -38.69
N PRO A 328 -36.70 -0.88 -39.32
CA PRO A 328 -37.10 -0.18 -40.54
C PRO A 328 -36.78 -1.03 -41.78
N ALA A 329 -37.83 -1.40 -42.52
CA ALA A 329 -37.76 -1.75 -43.92
C ALA A 329 -37.87 -0.48 -44.79
N ALA A 330 -37.35 -0.60 -46.01
CA ALA A 330 -37.02 0.47 -46.95
C ALA A 330 -38.19 1.29 -47.52
N THR A 331 -37.78 2.34 -48.26
CA THR A 331 -38.50 3.19 -49.25
C THR A 331 -39.28 4.41 -48.76
N GLY A 332 -39.00 5.56 -49.39
CA GLY A 332 -39.90 6.73 -49.38
C GLY A 332 -39.20 8.09 -49.34
N THR A 333 -39.25 8.80 -50.46
CA THR A 333 -38.58 10.07 -50.84
C THR A 333 -39.17 11.33 -50.19
N THR A 334 -38.40 12.44 -50.22
CA THR A 334 -38.79 13.89 -50.12
C THR A 334 -39.20 14.42 -48.73
N ARG A 335 -38.85 15.63 -48.23
CA ARG A 335 -38.39 16.89 -48.85
C ARG A 335 -37.68 17.78 -47.80
N VAL A 336 -36.85 18.69 -48.30
CA VAL A 336 -36.01 19.71 -47.64
C VAL A 336 -36.76 20.66 -46.69
N GLY A 337 -36.11 21.01 -45.57
CA GLY A 337 -36.43 22.16 -44.71
C GLY A 337 -35.16 22.67 -44.01
N SER A 338 -34.78 23.90 -44.33
CA SER A 338 -33.53 24.58 -44.00
C SER A 338 -33.53 25.25 -42.62
N THR A 339 -32.33 25.32 -42.01
CA THR A 339 -31.82 26.35 -41.08
C THR A 339 -32.52 26.60 -39.74
N THR A 340 -31.86 26.28 -38.62
CA THR A 340 -31.18 27.27 -37.75
C THR A 340 -30.49 26.57 -36.56
N THR A 341 -29.19 26.78 -36.42
CA THR A 341 -28.37 26.41 -35.25
C THR A 341 -28.51 27.44 -34.13
N PRO A 342 -28.66 27.02 -32.87
CA PRO A 342 -28.22 27.83 -31.73
C PRO A 342 -26.99 27.21 -31.06
N ASN A 343 -25.86 27.91 -31.18
CA ASN A 343 -24.69 27.76 -30.32
C ASN A 343 -25.07 28.08 -28.87
N THR A 344 -24.95 27.11 -27.97
CA THR A 344 -24.89 27.35 -26.51
C THR A 344 -23.92 26.36 -25.89
N THR A 345 -22.61 26.62 -26.03
CA THR A 345 -21.59 25.81 -25.36
C THR A 345 -21.46 26.24 -23.90
N GLY A 346 -21.77 25.35 -22.96
CA GLY A 346 -21.61 25.56 -21.51
C GLY A 346 -20.15 25.47 -21.01
N LEU A 347 -19.19 25.43 -21.92
CA LEU A 347 -17.75 25.31 -21.64
C LEU A 347 -17.04 26.67 -21.69
N THR A 348 -16.07 26.89 -20.81
CA THR A 348 -15.23 28.08 -20.89
C THR A 348 -14.36 28.05 -22.17
N PRO A 349 -14.07 29.20 -22.80
CA PRO A 349 -13.21 29.27 -23.98
C PRO A 349 -11.81 28.66 -23.76
N GLU A 350 -11.34 28.69 -22.51
CA GLU A 350 -10.08 28.08 -22.11
C GLU A 350 -10.12 26.55 -22.23
N VAL A 351 -11.20 25.90 -21.78
CA VAL A 351 -11.38 24.44 -21.89
C VAL A 351 -11.49 24.03 -23.36
N VAL A 352 -12.18 24.82 -24.19
CA VAL A 352 -12.27 24.59 -25.64
C VAL A 352 -10.87 24.63 -26.28
N THR A 353 -10.05 25.61 -25.89
CA THR A 353 -8.67 25.76 -26.39
C THR A 353 -7.78 24.59 -25.97
N GLN A 354 -7.91 24.14 -24.72
CA GLN A 354 -7.14 23.00 -24.19
C GLN A 354 -7.53 21.68 -24.86
N VAL A 355 -8.82 21.43 -25.08
CA VAL A 355 -9.31 20.26 -25.84
C VAL A 355 -8.74 20.25 -27.25
N ASN A 356 -8.80 21.38 -27.96
CA ASN A 356 -8.27 21.50 -29.32
C ASN A 356 -6.75 21.29 -29.38
N SER A 357 -6.01 21.79 -28.39
CA SER A 357 -4.55 21.61 -28.29
C SER A 357 -4.15 20.16 -28.04
N LEU A 358 -4.89 19.45 -27.18
CA LEU A 358 -4.62 18.04 -26.89
C LEU A 358 -4.96 17.15 -28.10
N LEU A 359 -6.07 17.43 -28.80
CA LEU A 359 -6.46 16.71 -30.00
C LEU A 359 -5.49 16.95 -31.16
N SER A 360 -5.01 18.19 -31.36
CA SER A 360 -4.05 18.51 -32.44
C SER A 360 -2.69 17.84 -32.25
N GLN A 361 -2.31 17.55 -31.00
CA GLN A 361 -1.12 16.77 -30.65
C GLN A 361 -1.33 15.25 -30.74
N GLY A 362 -2.54 14.80 -31.13
CA GLY A 362 -2.89 13.39 -31.32
C GLY A 362 -3.21 12.65 -30.02
N TYR A 363 -3.48 13.36 -28.93
CA TYR A 363 -3.85 12.77 -27.65
C TYR A 363 -5.36 12.52 -27.57
N LYS A 364 -5.74 11.48 -26.81
CA LYS A 364 -7.15 11.21 -26.49
C LYS A 364 -7.57 11.98 -25.26
N ILE A 365 -8.86 12.32 -25.17
CA ILE A 365 -9.43 13.02 -24.04
C ILE A 365 -10.18 12.03 -23.14
N GLY A 366 -9.91 12.08 -21.85
CA GLY A 366 -10.69 11.41 -20.81
C GLY A 366 -11.25 12.42 -19.82
N THR A 367 -12.26 12.00 -19.06
CA THR A 367 -12.81 12.79 -17.96
C THR A 367 -12.80 11.99 -16.67
N GLU A 368 -12.66 12.69 -15.56
CA GLU A 368 -12.73 12.14 -14.22
C GLU A 368 -13.54 13.08 -13.33
N TYR A 369 -14.22 12.54 -12.33
CA TYR A 369 -15.07 13.33 -11.43
C TYR A 369 -14.92 12.88 -9.97
N ALA A 370 -15.22 13.78 -9.04
CA ALA A 370 -15.14 13.51 -7.62
C ALA A 370 -16.12 14.40 -6.85
N ASN A 371 -16.92 13.80 -5.96
CA ASN A 371 -17.61 14.59 -4.95
C ASN A 371 -16.62 15.23 -3.94
N GLU A 372 -17.07 16.19 -3.15
CA GLU A 372 -16.22 16.98 -2.25
C GLU A 372 -15.32 16.13 -1.32
N ARG A 373 -15.88 15.05 -0.76
CA ARG A 373 -15.13 14.13 0.10
C ARG A 373 -14.03 13.40 -0.66
N ARG A 374 -14.33 12.97 -1.89
CA ARG A 374 -13.40 12.25 -2.78
C ARG A 374 -12.28 13.15 -3.26
N PHE A 375 -12.62 14.38 -3.64
CA PHE A 375 -11.67 15.42 -4.04
C PHE A 375 -10.64 15.71 -2.93
N LYS A 376 -11.08 15.85 -1.67
CA LYS A 376 -10.21 16.03 -0.49
C LYS A 376 -9.22 14.88 -0.24
N THR A 377 -9.40 13.74 -0.89
CA THR A 377 -8.50 12.57 -0.80
C THR A 377 -7.83 12.23 -2.13
N SER A 378 -7.96 13.10 -3.13
CA SER A 378 -7.48 12.90 -4.51
C SER A 378 -7.98 11.59 -5.14
N SER A 379 -9.16 11.11 -4.73
CA SER A 379 -9.74 9.85 -5.19
C SER A 379 -10.80 10.10 -6.26
N TRP A 380 -10.36 10.16 -7.50
CA TRP A 380 -11.21 10.45 -8.66
C TRP A 380 -11.88 9.19 -9.22
N GLN A 381 -13.10 9.35 -9.72
CA GLN A 381 -13.84 8.32 -10.47
C GLN A 381 -13.69 8.59 -11.97
N ASN A 382 -13.49 7.54 -12.75
CA ASN A 382 -13.38 7.66 -14.21
C ASN A 382 -14.75 7.96 -14.82
N GLY A 383 -14.80 8.99 -15.65
CA GLY A 383 -15.93 9.29 -16.52
C GLY A 383 -15.96 8.36 -17.76
N PRO A 384 -16.99 8.50 -18.61
CA PRO A 384 -17.11 7.73 -19.83
C PRO A 384 -15.94 8.04 -20.78
N THR A 385 -15.46 7.02 -21.49
CA THR A 385 -14.36 7.18 -22.44
C THR A 385 -14.85 7.88 -23.70
N ILE A 386 -14.44 9.14 -23.89
CA ILE A 386 -14.69 9.91 -25.11
C ILE A 386 -13.79 9.31 -26.21
N SER A 387 -14.41 8.62 -27.16
CA SER A 387 -13.71 7.87 -28.23
C SER A 387 -13.61 8.67 -29.53
N GLU A 388 -14.31 9.80 -29.58
CA GLU A 388 -14.41 10.73 -30.68
C GLU A 388 -13.09 11.51 -30.85
N THR A 389 -12.67 11.73 -32.10
CA THR A 389 -11.48 12.51 -32.44
C THR A 389 -11.83 13.88 -33.03
N ASN A 390 -13.12 14.13 -33.30
CA ASN A 390 -13.62 15.41 -33.79
C ASN A 390 -13.87 16.33 -32.60
N SER A 391 -13.27 17.53 -32.60
CA SER A 391 -13.35 18.48 -31.50
C SER A 391 -14.79 18.85 -31.14
N ALA A 392 -15.68 19.06 -32.12
CA ALA A 392 -17.07 19.42 -31.85
C ALA A 392 -17.83 18.31 -31.11
N GLN A 393 -17.57 17.04 -31.46
CA GLN A 393 -18.20 15.89 -30.80
C GLN A 393 -17.63 15.65 -29.40
N VAL A 394 -16.32 15.85 -29.23
CA VAL A 394 -15.65 15.78 -27.92
C VAL A 394 -16.19 16.85 -26.97
N LEU A 395 -16.37 18.08 -27.45
CA LEU A 395 -16.92 19.18 -26.66
C LEU A 395 -18.39 18.92 -26.28
N ALA A 396 -19.21 18.40 -27.20
CA ALA A 396 -20.59 18.03 -26.91
C ALA A 396 -20.68 16.89 -25.87
N ALA A 397 -19.80 15.89 -25.96
CA ALA A 397 -19.72 14.82 -24.96
C ALA A 397 -19.25 15.34 -23.59
N LEU A 398 -18.31 16.29 -23.58
CA LEU A 398 -17.83 16.94 -22.37
C LEU A 398 -18.93 17.76 -21.69
N GLU A 399 -19.69 18.54 -22.45
CA GLU A 399 -20.84 19.32 -21.94
C GLU A 399 -21.90 18.43 -21.31
N LYS A 400 -22.25 17.34 -21.98
CA LYS A 400 -23.19 16.37 -21.44
C LYS A 400 -22.69 15.78 -20.13
N PHE A 401 -21.39 15.47 -20.05
CA PHE A 401 -20.78 14.93 -18.86
C PHE A 401 -20.75 15.94 -17.69
N LEU A 402 -20.44 17.20 -17.97
CA LEU A 402 -20.49 18.26 -16.96
C LEU A 402 -21.91 18.45 -16.41
N ALA A 403 -22.93 18.41 -17.28
CA ALA A 403 -24.32 18.51 -16.86
C ALA A 403 -24.76 17.34 -15.96
N GLU A 404 -24.38 16.11 -16.32
CA GLU A 404 -24.67 14.88 -15.55
C GLU A 404 -23.99 14.89 -14.16
N HIS A 405 -22.87 15.60 -14.02
CA HIS A 405 -22.10 15.72 -12.79
C HIS A 405 -22.16 17.13 -12.19
N SER A 406 -23.26 17.85 -12.42
CA SER A 406 -23.50 19.17 -11.84
C SER A 406 -23.47 19.11 -10.31
N GLY A 407 -22.50 19.80 -9.70
CA GLY A 407 -22.25 19.76 -8.25
C GLY A 407 -21.11 18.82 -7.81
N GLU A 408 -20.36 18.23 -8.74
CA GLU A 408 -19.14 17.48 -8.47
C GLU A 408 -17.91 18.18 -9.08
N TYR A 409 -16.71 17.89 -8.54
CA TYR A 409 -15.47 18.30 -9.18
C TYR A 409 -15.29 17.46 -10.44
N VAL A 410 -15.09 18.09 -11.59
CA VAL A 410 -14.78 17.38 -12.84
C VAL A 410 -13.43 17.83 -13.36
N ARG A 411 -12.61 16.88 -13.82
CA ARG A 411 -11.33 17.15 -14.47
C ARG A 411 -11.21 16.45 -15.82
N LEU A 412 -10.53 17.11 -16.74
CA LEU A 412 -10.15 16.63 -18.05
C LEU A 412 -8.75 16.01 -18.00
N ILE A 413 -8.55 14.94 -18.76
CA ILE A 413 -7.28 14.22 -18.84
C ILE A 413 -6.87 14.06 -20.31
N GLY A 414 -5.64 14.45 -20.62
CA GLY A 414 -5.00 14.11 -21.91
C GLY A 414 -4.28 12.76 -21.81
N ILE A 415 -4.51 11.87 -22.77
CA ILE A 415 -3.92 10.53 -22.80
C ILE A 415 -3.12 10.35 -24.10
N ASP A 416 -1.82 10.12 -23.94
CA ASP A 416 -0.95 9.69 -25.02
C ASP A 416 -1.17 8.21 -25.29
N SER A 417 -1.88 7.92 -26.38
CA SER A 417 -2.26 6.56 -26.76
C SER A 417 -1.08 5.70 -27.25
N LYS A 418 0.03 6.32 -27.68
CA LYS A 418 1.21 5.60 -28.16
C LYS A 418 2.04 5.05 -27.00
N VAL A 419 2.20 5.85 -25.94
CA VAL A 419 3.02 5.50 -24.76
C VAL A 419 2.16 5.08 -23.57
N LYS A 420 0.83 5.10 -23.70
CA LYS A 420 -0.16 4.76 -22.67
C LYS A 420 0.04 5.53 -21.35
N ARG A 421 0.28 6.83 -21.45
CA ARG A 421 0.52 7.72 -20.30
C ARG A 421 -0.40 8.93 -20.29
N ARG A 422 -0.65 9.49 -19.11
CA ARG A 422 -1.36 10.77 -18.95
C ARG A 422 -0.39 11.91 -19.26
N VAL A 423 -0.86 12.90 -20.02
CA VAL A 423 -0.06 14.06 -20.44
C VAL A 423 -0.66 15.40 -19.97
N ALA A 424 -1.91 15.41 -19.53
CA ALA A 424 -2.56 16.57 -18.91
C ALA A 424 -3.61 16.12 -17.87
N GLU A 425 -3.76 16.87 -16.78
CA GLU A 425 -4.83 16.74 -15.80
C GLU A 425 -5.31 18.15 -15.40
N ILE A 426 -6.54 18.51 -15.74
CA ILE A 426 -7.04 19.90 -15.61
C ILE A 426 -8.44 19.87 -15.00
N ILE A 427 -8.66 20.53 -13.86
CA ILE A 427 -9.99 20.63 -13.26
C ILE A 427 -10.82 21.65 -14.06
N ILE A 428 -11.96 21.21 -14.58
CA ILE A 428 -12.83 21.98 -15.48
C ILE A 428 -14.19 22.32 -14.85
N GLN A 429 -14.50 21.80 -13.65
CA GLN A 429 -15.70 22.16 -12.88
C GLN A 429 -15.47 21.96 -11.38
N ARG A 430 -15.99 22.87 -10.55
CA ARG A 430 -16.05 22.72 -9.09
C ARG A 430 -17.51 22.78 -8.58
N PRO A 431 -17.86 22.09 -7.48
CA PRO A 431 -19.18 22.20 -6.87
C PRO A 431 -19.48 23.65 -6.46
N GLY A 432 -20.58 24.21 -6.97
CA GLY A 432 -20.99 25.60 -6.69
C GLY A 432 -20.70 26.60 -7.82
N ASP A 433 -20.04 26.18 -8.90
CA ASP A 433 -19.96 26.98 -10.12
C ASP A 433 -21.35 27.02 -10.79
N SER A 434 -22.06 28.15 -10.69
CA SER A 434 -23.29 28.38 -11.48
C SER A 434 -22.93 28.60 -12.95
N PRO A 435 -23.74 28.12 -13.91
CA PRO A 435 -23.55 28.49 -15.31
C PRO A 435 -23.72 30.00 -15.42
N ILE A 436 -22.66 30.69 -15.85
CA ILE A 436 -22.67 32.15 -16.00
C ILE A 436 -23.76 32.51 -17.02
N GLN A 437 -24.83 33.09 -16.50
CA GLN A 437 -25.86 33.77 -17.27
C GLN A 437 -25.22 35.02 -17.87
N GLN A 438 -25.37 35.22 -19.18
CA GLN A 438 -24.88 36.39 -19.89
C GLN A 438 -25.29 37.69 -19.18
N CYS A 439 -24.30 38.47 -18.75
CA CYS A 439 -24.47 39.89 -18.48
C CYS A 439 -23.67 40.70 -19.49
N VAL A 440 -24.37 41.69 -20.02
CA VAL A 440 -24.09 42.49 -21.21
C VAL A 440 -22.80 43.28 -21.06
N SER A 441 -22.01 43.30 -22.13
CA SER A 441 -20.88 44.18 -22.33
C SER A 441 -21.30 45.66 -22.29
N THR A 442 -20.80 46.39 -21.30
CA THR A 442 -20.54 47.83 -21.43
C THR A 442 -19.08 48.09 -21.11
N SER A 443 -18.29 48.23 -22.17
CA SER A 443 -16.96 48.85 -22.06
C SER A 443 -17.12 50.33 -21.76
N PRO A 444 -16.28 50.90 -20.89
CA PRO A 444 -15.66 52.17 -21.23
C PRO A 444 -14.16 51.99 -21.45
N SER A 445 -13.71 52.79 -22.40
CA SER A 445 -12.41 52.92 -23.01
C SER A 445 -11.26 53.28 -22.06
N TYR A 446 -10.09 52.73 -22.40
CA TYR A 446 -8.79 53.41 -22.51
C TYR A 446 -8.32 54.31 -21.36
N GLN A 447 -7.21 53.91 -20.71
CA GLN A 447 -5.92 54.64 -20.79
C GLN A 447 -4.85 53.86 -20.00
N ALA A 448 -3.75 53.49 -20.67
CA ALA A 448 -2.47 53.39 -19.98
C ALA A 448 -2.10 54.81 -19.52
N PRO A 449 -1.46 55.02 -18.34
CA PRO A 449 0.00 54.98 -18.39
C PRO A 449 0.75 54.72 -17.05
N VAL A 450 2.08 54.56 -17.22
CA VAL A 450 3.22 54.81 -16.31
C VAL A 450 3.48 53.91 -15.09
N SER A 451 4.70 53.37 -15.13
CA SER A 451 5.54 52.88 -14.05
C SER A 451 5.61 53.76 -12.80
N THR A 452 5.37 53.18 -11.63
CA THR A 452 5.93 53.63 -10.36
C THR A 452 6.39 52.44 -9.52
N HIS A 453 7.62 52.51 -9.03
CA HIS A 453 8.18 51.61 -8.02
C HIS A 453 7.34 51.68 -6.73
N ALA A 454 6.76 50.57 -6.30
CA ALA A 454 6.24 50.40 -4.94
C ALA A 454 6.37 48.92 -4.53
N GLY A 455 6.95 48.70 -3.35
CA GLY A 455 7.34 47.38 -2.83
C GLY A 455 6.18 46.39 -2.75
N ILE A 456 6.48 45.15 -3.12
CA ILE A 456 5.57 44.01 -2.93
C ILE A 456 5.53 43.75 -1.42
N ASN A 457 4.44 44.13 -0.76
CA ASN A 457 4.13 43.68 0.59
C ASN A 457 3.76 42.19 0.53
N THR A 458 4.78 41.32 0.61
CA THR A 458 4.60 39.87 0.69
C THR A 458 4.29 39.46 2.12
N ARG A 459 3.37 38.50 2.31
CA ARG A 459 3.02 37.91 3.62
C ARG A 459 4.05 36.89 4.12
N LEU A 460 5.07 36.62 3.30
CA LEU A 460 6.17 35.68 3.55
C LEU A 460 7.32 36.33 4.33
N SER A 461 8.02 35.54 5.13
CA SER A 461 9.28 35.98 5.73
C SER A 461 10.34 36.21 4.65
N GLN A 462 11.22 37.20 4.86
CA GLN A 462 12.33 37.49 3.95
C GLN A 462 13.22 36.27 3.70
N GLU A 463 13.37 35.41 4.71
CA GLU A 463 14.14 34.16 4.59
C GLU A 463 13.52 33.18 3.59
N VAL A 464 12.19 33.01 3.57
CA VAL A 464 11.53 32.15 2.59
C VAL A 464 11.66 32.73 1.18
N VAL A 465 11.58 34.06 1.05
CA VAL A 465 11.82 34.76 -0.22
C VAL A 465 13.26 34.54 -0.72
N GLU A 466 14.25 34.59 0.16
CA GLU A 466 15.65 34.31 -0.17
C GLU A 466 15.89 32.83 -0.53
N GLN A 467 15.26 31.88 0.19
CA GLN A 467 15.31 30.46 -0.14
C GLN A 467 14.75 30.19 -1.55
N VAL A 468 13.60 30.80 -1.89
CA VAL A 468 13.00 30.70 -3.24
C VAL A 468 13.95 31.27 -4.30
N ARG A 469 14.52 32.46 -4.08
CA ARG A 469 15.49 33.06 -5.01
C ARG A 469 16.74 32.18 -5.19
N SER A 470 17.28 31.63 -4.11
CA SER A 470 18.47 30.77 -4.14
C SER A 470 18.23 29.49 -4.94
N LEU A 471 17.08 28.82 -4.75
CA LEU A 471 16.71 27.64 -5.52
C LEU A 471 16.57 27.93 -7.02
N PHE A 472 15.94 29.06 -7.38
CA PHE A 472 15.83 29.49 -8.78
C PHE A 472 17.18 29.79 -9.42
N ASN A 473 18.07 30.52 -8.71
CA ASN A 473 19.41 30.85 -9.22
C ASN A 473 20.28 29.61 -9.44
N GLN A 474 20.06 28.55 -8.65
CA GLN A 474 20.76 27.27 -8.80
C GLN A 474 20.10 26.36 -9.85
N GLY A 475 19.04 26.80 -10.53
CA GLY A 475 18.34 26.04 -11.57
C GLY A 475 17.45 24.91 -11.04
N TYR A 476 17.13 24.92 -9.75
CA TYR A 476 16.27 23.92 -9.13
C TYR A 476 14.79 24.28 -9.28
N ARG A 477 13.94 23.25 -9.41
CA ARG A 477 12.49 23.43 -9.39
C ARG A 477 11.99 23.52 -7.97
N ILE A 478 10.91 24.28 -7.79
CA ILE A 478 10.26 24.46 -6.49
C ILE A 478 8.95 23.68 -6.46
N SER A 479 8.70 22.99 -5.36
CA SER A 479 7.45 22.31 -5.08
C SER A 479 7.02 22.60 -3.64
N LEU A 480 5.72 22.52 -3.40
CA LEU A 480 5.13 22.69 -2.07
C LEU A 480 4.46 21.38 -1.66
N GLU A 481 4.47 21.11 -0.36
CA GLU A 481 3.74 20.02 0.24
C GLU A 481 2.97 20.53 1.46
N HIS A 482 1.75 20.04 1.67
CA HIS A 482 0.93 20.38 2.82
C HIS A 482 0.51 19.13 3.63
N ALA A 483 0.22 19.32 4.91
CA ALA A 483 -0.24 18.27 5.79
C ALA A 483 -1.14 18.83 6.91
N ASN A 484 -2.31 18.23 7.11
CA ASN A 484 -3.08 18.46 8.33
C ASN A 484 -2.37 17.87 9.56
N GLU A 485 -2.82 18.24 10.77
CA GLU A 485 -2.17 17.87 12.04
C GLU A 485 -1.92 16.35 12.18
N ARG A 486 -2.90 15.53 11.79
CA ARG A 486 -2.78 14.07 11.82
C ARG A 486 -1.68 13.57 10.88
N ARG A 487 -1.63 14.12 9.67
CA ARG A 487 -0.65 13.75 8.63
C ARG A 487 0.76 14.20 9.00
N PHE A 488 0.89 15.42 9.53
CA PHE A 488 2.14 15.96 10.04
C PHE A 488 2.75 15.09 11.15
N LYS A 489 1.95 14.64 12.13
CA LYS A 489 2.40 13.71 13.21
C LYS A 489 2.94 12.37 12.68
N THR A 490 2.51 11.97 11.48
CA THR A 490 2.95 10.75 10.80
C THR A 490 3.96 10.99 9.67
N SER A 491 4.43 12.23 9.50
CA SER A 491 5.31 12.67 8.40
C SER A 491 4.78 12.31 7.00
N SER A 492 3.45 12.25 6.85
CA SER A 492 2.77 12.06 5.58
C SER A 492 2.44 13.44 5.00
N TRP A 493 2.90 13.71 3.79
CA TRP A 493 2.75 15.00 3.13
C TRP A 493 2.01 14.84 1.80
N ILE A 494 1.22 15.84 1.42
CA ILE A 494 0.49 15.89 0.16
C ILE A 494 1.14 16.95 -0.72
N SER A 495 1.58 16.58 -1.93
CA SER A 495 2.14 17.54 -2.88
C SER A 495 1.07 18.50 -3.37
N CYS A 496 1.36 19.80 -3.30
CA CYS A 496 0.54 20.85 -3.88
C CYS A 496 0.65 20.82 -5.42
N ALA A 497 -0.22 21.60 -6.09
CA ALA A 497 -0.15 21.77 -7.53
C ALA A 497 1.26 22.19 -7.98
N PRO A 498 1.75 21.66 -9.13
CA PRO A 498 3.09 21.99 -9.60
C PRO A 498 3.20 23.48 -9.92
N ILE A 499 4.13 24.16 -9.24
CA ILE A 499 4.48 25.57 -9.49
C ILE A 499 5.10 25.64 -10.89
N SER A 500 4.43 26.37 -11.78
CA SER A 500 4.87 26.54 -13.18
C SER A 500 5.61 27.86 -13.40
N ALA A 501 5.95 28.54 -12.30
CA ALA A 501 6.65 29.81 -12.32
C ALA A 501 7.99 29.75 -13.07
N THR A 502 8.17 30.70 -13.98
CA THR A 502 9.40 30.84 -14.79
C THR A 502 10.36 31.88 -14.19
N ASN A 503 9.91 32.63 -13.18
CA ASN A 503 10.70 33.63 -12.46
C ASN A 503 10.32 33.66 -10.96
N HIS A 504 11.21 34.21 -10.13
CA HIS A 504 11.06 34.22 -8.68
C HIS A 504 9.83 35.00 -8.19
N SER A 505 9.45 36.09 -8.86
CA SER A 505 8.27 36.89 -8.48
C SER A 505 6.97 36.11 -8.67
N GLN A 506 6.85 35.38 -9.78
CA GLN A 506 5.72 34.49 -10.04
C GLN A 506 5.69 33.33 -9.04
N ALA A 507 6.85 32.78 -8.69
CA ALA A 507 6.93 31.69 -7.70
C ALA A 507 6.49 32.13 -6.31
N ILE A 508 6.84 33.37 -5.92
CA ILE A 508 6.42 33.97 -4.65
C ILE A 508 4.89 34.16 -4.64
N ALA A 509 4.30 34.67 -5.72
CA ALA A 509 2.85 34.85 -5.83
C ALA A 509 2.08 33.51 -5.78
N GLU A 510 2.56 32.48 -6.49
CA GLU A 510 1.99 31.13 -6.44
C GLU A 510 2.15 30.51 -5.03
N LEU A 511 3.27 30.77 -4.35
CA LEU A 511 3.52 30.30 -2.99
C LEU A 511 2.57 30.96 -1.96
N GLU A 512 2.32 32.27 -2.08
CA GLU A 512 1.33 32.97 -1.26
C GLU A 512 -0.08 32.44 -1.47
N GLN A 513 -0.43 32.11 -2.72
CA GLN A 513 -1.72 31.52 -3.05
C GLN A 513 -1.92 30.15 -2.37
N VAL A 514 -0.89 29.30 -2.39
CA VAL A 514 -0.93 27.97 -1.74
C VAL A 514 -1.01 28.10 -0.22
N LEU A 515 -0.27 29.03 0.38
CA LEU A 515 -0.32 29.28 1.82
C LEU A 515 -1.71 29.77 2.26
N ALA A 516 -2.36 30.61 1.45
CA ALA A 516 -3.73 31.04 1.67
C ALA A 516 -4.74 29.89 1.48
N GLU A 517 -4.55 29.04 0.47
CA GLU A 517 -5.41 27.88 0.18
C GLU A 517 -5.41 26.86 1.32
N TYR A 518 -4.24 26.59 1.91
CA TYR A 518 -4.06 25.63 3.02
C TYR A 518 -3.88 26.31 4.38
N ASN A 519 -4.53 27.46 4.58
CA ASN A 519 -4.50 28.18 5.84
C ASN A 519 -5.01 27.28 6.99
N GLY A 520 -4.18 27.05 8.01
CA GLY A 520 -4.47 26.13 9.10
C GLY A 520 -3.90 24.72 8.94
N GLU A 521 -3.11 24.45 7.90
CA GLU A 521 -2.32 23.23 7.73
C GLU A 521 -0.81 23.51 7.76
N TYR A 522 0.00 22.48 7.97
CA TYR A 522 1.46 22.57 7.84
C TYR A 522 1.81 22.62 6.36
N VAL A 523 2.60 23.61 5.92
CA VAL A 523 3.08 23.71 4.53
C VAL A 523 4.59 23.76 4.53
N ARG A 524 5.23 22.98 3.67
CA ARG A 524 6.69 22.97 3.49
C ARG A 524 7.10 23.22 2.04
N LEU A 525 8.22 23.92 1.89
CA LEU A 525 8.92 24.22 0.65
C LEU A 525 9.92 23.13 0.32
N ILE A 526 9.96 22.70 -0.95
CA ILE A 526 10.87 21.67 -1.45
C ILE A 526 11.62 22.18 -2.68
N GLY A 527 12.94 22.09 -2.63
CA GLY A 527 13.81 22.27 -3.78
C GLY A 527 14.10 20.93 -4.46
N ILE A 528 13.96 20.86 -5.79
CA ILE A 528 14.15 19.65 -6.59
C ILE A 528 15.22 19.88 -7.65
N ASP A 529 16.29 19.10 -7.57
CA ASP A 529 17.28 18.98 -8.64
C ASP A 529 16.74 18.04 -9.72
N THR A 530 16.37 18.62 -10.86
CA THR A 530 15.79 17.89 -11.98
C THR A 530 16.82 17.04 -12.74
N GLN A 531 18.11 17.38 -12.65
CA GLN A 531 19.19 16.63 -13.30
C GLN A 531 19.57 15.41 -12.46
N ALA A 532 19.76 15.60 -11.15
CA ALA A 532 20.08 14.51 -10.23
C ALA A 532 18.85 13.73 -9.73
N LYS A 533 17.64 14.15 -10.09
CA LYS A 533 16.35 13.55 -9.68
C LYS A 533 16.23 13.36 -8.16
N ARG A 534 16.66 14.36 -7.38
CA ARG A 534 16.61 14.31 -5.90
C ARG A 534 16.09 15.61 -5.31
N ARG A 535 15.60 15.54 -4.07
CA ARG A 535 15.30 16.72 -3.26
C ARG A 535 16.61 17.30 -2.74
N VAL A 536 16.75 18.62 -2.82
CA VAL A 536 17.95 19.34 -2.37
C VAL A 536 17.68 20.23 -1.16
N MET A 537 16.40 20.50 -0.86
CA MET A 537 15.98 21.31 0.28
C MET A 537 14.57 20.93 0.71
N GLU A 538 14.31 20.92 2.03
CA GLU A 538 12.97 20.85 2.62
C GLU A 538 12.90 21.86 3.77
N SER A 539 11.93 22.78 3.76
CA SER A 539 11.80 23.84 4.76
C SER A 539 10.33 24.03 5.15
N LEU A 540 10.00 23.97 6.44
CA LEU A 540 8.62 24.17 6.91
C LEU A 540 8.29 25.67 6.93
N ILE A 541 7.31 26.09 6.12
CA ILE A 541 6.99 27.51 5.89
C ILE A 541 5.62 27.93 6.45
N GLN A 542 4.79 26.99 6.92
CA GLN A 542 3.51 27.28 7.60
C GLN A 542 3.16 26.22 8.64
N GLN A 543 2.48 26.62 9.72
CA GLN A 543 1.91 25.75 10.75
C GLN A 543 0.46 26.18 11.11
N PRO A 544 -0.42 25.26 11.55
CA PRO A 544 -1.74 25.60 12.07
C PRO A 544 -1.63 26.53 13.30
N ASN A 545 -2.44 27.60 13.34
CA ASN A 545 -2.53 28.58 14.43
C ASN A 545 -1.39 29.61 14.58
N GLY A 546 -0.75 30.02 13.49
CA GLY A 546 0.01 31.29 13.45
C GLY A 546 1.24 31.40 14.35
N LYS A 547 1.63 30.34 15.07
CA LYS A 547 2.91 30.25 15.79
C LYS A 547 3.98 29.67 14.86
N GLY A 548 4.23 30.39 13.78
CA GLY A 548 5.33 30.14 12.86
C GLY A 548 6.31 31.30 12.89
N GLU A 549 6.86 31.64 14.06
CA GLU A 549 8.08 32.46 14.12
C GLU A 549 9.01 31.88 15.19
N ARG A 550 10.01 31.14 14.70
CA ARG A 550 11.39 31.16 15.18
C ARG A 550 12.23 30.40 14.15
N SER A 551 12.56 31.09 13.06
CA SER A 551 13.84 30.85 12.42
C SER A 551 14.90 31.67 13.16
N ALA A 552 16.06 31.04 13.34
CA ALA A 552 17.21 31.60 13.98
C ALA A 552 17.75 32.79 13.16
N SER A 553 17.50 34.01 13.63
CA SER A 553 18.24 35.19 13.17
C SER A 553 19.25 35.60 14.23
N LEU A 554 20.52 35.47 13.84
CA LEU A 554 21.68 36.12 14.43
C LEU A 554 21.36 37.61 14.65
N LYS A 555 21.16 38.01 15.91
CA LYS A 555 21.32 39.42 16.28
C LYS A 555 22.78 39.68 16.59
N ALA A 556 23.45 40.29 15.62
CA ALA A 556 24.52 41.22 15.90
C ALA A 556 23.97 42.31 16.84
N THR A 557 24.51 42.39 18.06
CA THR A 557 24.44 43.60 18.87
C THR A 557 25.76 44.34 18.77
N SER A 558 25.63 45.52 18.18
CA SER A 558 26.57 46.61 18.10
C SER A 558 27.16 47.01 19.45
N ASN A 559 28.42 47.43 19.36
CA ASN A 559 29.19 48.24 20.30
C ASN A 559 28.36 49.09 21.27
N GLY A 560 28.61 48.87 22.56
CA GLY A 560 28.28 49.77 23.65
C GLY A 560 29.45 49.81 24.64
N VAL A 561 30.22 50.89 24.57
CA VAL A 561 31.36 51.23 25.44
C VAL A 561 30.86 51.50 26.87
N VAL A 562 31.42 50.82 27.88
CA VAL A 562 31.67 51.38 29.24
C VAL A 562 32.89 50.68 29.88
N ASN A 563 33.70 51.52 30.53
CA ASN A 563 35.04 51.38 31.10
C ASN A 563 35.28 50.36 32.25
N THR A 564 36.44 49.70 32.16
CA THR A 564 37.60 49.72 33.10
C THR A 564 37.37 49.56 34.61
N THR A 565 37.91 48.47 35.21
CA THR A 565 39.03 48.52 36.20
C THR A 565 39.58 47.13 36.59
N GLN A 566 40.92 46.97 36.49
CA GLN A 566 41.92 46.27 37.35
C GLN A 566 41.60 44.85 37.89
N GLN A 567 42.46 43.82 37.82
CA GLN A 567 43.91 43.73 38.10
C GLN A 567 44.49 42.36 37.65
N SER A 568 45.82 42.31 37.52
CA SER A 568 46.68 41.28 36.87
C SER A 568 47.04 40.04 37.76
N PRO A 569 48.08 39.21 37.47
CA PRO A 569 47.97 37.90 36.79
C PRO A 569 48.58 36.71 37.58
N VAL A 570 48.10 35.46 37.42
CA VAL A 570 48.86 34.26 37.87
C VAL A 570 48.65 33.04 36.97
N SER A 571 49.78 32.61 36.40
CA SER A 571 50.31 31.27 36.07
C SER A 571 49.42 30.06 35.72
N SER A 572 49.89 29.41 34.66
CA SER A 572 49.63 28.06 34.16
C SER A 572 49.52 26.95 35.20
N SER A 573 48.42 26.17 35.15
CA SER A 573 48.44 24.70 35.01
C SER A 573 47.01 24.14 35.17
N GLN A 574 46.65 23.21 34.29
CA GLN A 574 45.61 22.19 34.42
C GLN A 574 44.28 22.61 35.09
N VAL A 575 43.31 23.00 34.26
CA VAL A 575 41.89 22.89 34.64
C VAL A 575 41.19 22.07 33.56
N ALA A 576 40.93 20.81 33.88
CA ALA A 576 39.93 20.01 33.21
C ALA A 576 38.58 20.69 33.45
N THR A 577 38.01 21.27 32.39
CA THR A 577 36.65 21.83 32.43
C THR A 577 35.68 20.66 32.47
N THR A 578 35.27 20.25 33.67
CA THR A 578 34.16 19.32 33.87
C THR A 578 32.88 20.05 33.47
N ILE A 579 32.50 19.95 32.19
CA ILE A 579 31.14 20.28 31.77
C ILE A 579 30.26 19.15 32.31
N ALA A 580 29.37 19.49 33.25
CA ALA A 580 28.43 18.54 33.84
C ALA A 580 27.38 18.14 32.80
N HIS A 581 27.70 17.11 32.00
CA HIS A 581 26.79 16.58 30.99
C HIS A 581 25.73 15.67 31.63
N LYS A 582 24.47 15.73 31.16
CA LYS A 582 23.39 14.77 31.51
C LYS A 582 23.63 13.35 30.94
N LEU A 583 24.72 13.16 30.20
CA LEU A 583 25.11 11.92 29.52
C LEU A 583 25.94 11.02 30.46
N SER A 584 25.81 9.70 30.32
CA SER A 584 26.69 8.76 31.03
C SER A 584 28.15 8.93 30.55
N GLN A 585 29.12 8.66 31.43
CA GLN A 585 30.54 8.73 31.06
C GLN A 585 30.87 7.84 29.86
N GLU A 586 30.21 6.68 29.76
CA GLU A 586 30.36 5.75 28.64
C GLU A 586 29.86 6.37 27.32
N ALA A 587 28.75 7.11 27.34
CA ALA A 587 28.25 7.82 26.16
C ALA A 587 29.22 8.94 25.73
N VAL A 588 29.83 9.64 26.69
CA VAL A 588 30.84 10.68 26.43
C VAL A 588 32.07 10.08 25.73
N GLU A 589 32.56 8.92 26.18
CA GLU A 589 33.71 8.24 25.57
C GLU A 589 33.43 7.76 24.14
N GLU A 590 32.23 7.24 23.87
CA GLU A 590 31.84 6.83 22.52
C GLU A 590 31.75 8.02 21.56
N ILE A 591 31.21 9.15 22.02
CA ILE A 591 31.17 10.39 21.23
C ILE A 591 32.60 10.83 20.87
N ARG A 592 33.53 10.78 21.83
CA ARG A 592 34.95 11.07 21.57
C ARG A 592 35.57 10.13 20.55
N SER A 593 35.29 8.83 20.66
CA SER A 593 35.75 7.83 19.69
C SER A 593 35.19 8.08 18.29
N LEU A 594 33.93 8.51 18.18
CA LEU A 594 33.31 8.83 16.90
C LEU A 594 33.94 10.07 16.26
N ILE A 595 34.16 11.13 17.05
CA ILE A 595 34.82 12.35 16.59
C ILE A 595 36.25 12.06 16.13
N ALA A 596 37.03 11.31 16.94
CA ALA A 596 38.40 10.94 16.61
C ALA A 596 38.49 10.08 15.33
N GLY A 597 37.49 9.21 15.11
CA GLY A 597 37.37 8.39 13.90
C GLY A 597 36.90 9.16 12.64
N GLY A 598 36.56 10.46 12.78
CA GLY A 598 36.02 11.26 11.68
C GLY A 598 34.62 10.83 11.22
N TYR A 599 33.88 10.14 12.10
CA TYR A 599 32.54 9.67 11.83
C TYR A 599 31.51 10.78 12.05
N LYS A 600 30.42 10.75 11.29
CA LYS A 600 29.26 11.62 11.54
C LYS A 600 28.46 11.10 12.70
N ILE A 601 27.94 12.00 13.52
CA ILE A 601 27.15 11.69 14.72
C ILE A 601 25.70 12.11 14.46
N GLY A 602 24.76 11.30 14.90
CA GLY A 602 23.35 11.66 14.94
C GLY A 602 22.64 10.99 16.11
N THR A 603 21.38 11.35 16.30
CA THR A 603 20.48 10.71 17.25
C THR A 603 19.24 10.18 16.56
N GLU A 604 18.65 9.14 17.13
CA GLU A 604 17.33 8.67 16.75
C GLU A 604 16.50 8.43 18.01
N TYR A 605 15.19 8.65 17.93
CA TYR A 605 14.28 8.47 19.07
C TYR A 605 13.12 7.53 18.73
N ALA A 606 12.54 6.92 19.76
CA ALA A 606 11.40 6.03 19.65
C ALA A 606 10.51 6.10 20.90
N ASP A 607 9.21 6.28 20.70
CA ASP A 607 8.21 6.03 21.74
C ASP A 607 8.18 4.54 22.14
N LYS A 608 7.55 4.20 23.27
CA LYS A 608 7.50 2.83 23.82
C LYS A 608 6.93 1.80 22.82
N ARG A 609 6.04 2.19 21.90
CA ARG A 609 5.46 1.30 20.90
C ARG A 609 6.44 1.08 19.75
N ARG A 610 7.07 2.15 19.27
CA ARG A 610 8.07 2.17 18.21
C ARG A 610 9.32 1.38 18.57
N PHE A 611 9.79 1.55 19.82
CA PHE A 611 10.90 0.81 20.40
C PHE A 611 10.67 -0.70 20.36
N LYS A 612 9.46 -1.18 20.74
CA LYS A 612 9.09 -2.61 20.67
C LYS A 612 9.14 -3.20 19.25
N THR A 613 8.96 -2.35 18.24
CA THR A 613 9.01 -2.76 16.82
C THR A 613 10.33 -2.41 16.14
N SER A 614 11.36 -1.97 16.90
CA SER A 614 12.64 -1.47 16.37
C SER A 614 12.49 -0.39 15.29
N SER A 615 11.43 0.41 15.36
CA SER A 615 11.18 1.53 14.46
C SER A 615 11.70 2.81 15.10
N TRP A 616 12.74 3.40 14.53
CA TRP A 616 13.37 4.61 15.06
C TRP A 616 13.11 5.79 14.14
N LYS A 617 12.94 6.98 14.71
CA LYS A 617 12.86 8.24 13.96
C LYS A 617 14.20 8.94 14.07
N THR A 618 14.76 9.36 12.93
CA THR A 618 15.96 10.19 12.92
C THR A 618 15.65 11.56 13.49
N ASP A 619 16.53 12.01 14.38
CA ASP A 619 16.45 13.31 15.03
C ASP A 619 17.35 14.33 14.29
N ILE A 620 17.65 15.46 14.92
CA ILE A 620 18.53 16.51 14.41
C ILE A 620 19.90 15.93 14.01
N GLN A 621 20.32 16.22 12.79
CA GLN A 621 21.65 15.84 12.30
C GLN A 621 22.71 16.75 12.94
N ILE A 622 23.70 16.14 13.60
CA ILE A 622 24.76 16.89 14.30
C ILE A 622 25.94 17.08 13.34
N ASP A 623 26.02 18.24 12.69
CA ASP A 623 27.12 18.60 11.78
C ASP A 623 28.31 19.27 12.51
N GLY A 624 28.64 18.76 13.71
CA GLY A 624 29.79 19.19 14.53
C GLY A 624 30.99 18.25 14.42
N LYS A 625 32.22 18.79 14.41
CA LYS A 625 33.47 18.00 14.39
C LYS A 625 34.27 18.09 15.69
N ARG A 626 33.78 18.83 16.68
CA ARG A 626 34.42 19.00 18.00
C ARG A 626 33.41 18.74 19.09
N GLU A 627 33.88 18.31 20.25
CA GLU A 627 33.06 18.04 21.44
C GLU A 627 32.13 19.23 21.77
N ALA A 628 32.67 20.46 21.72
CA ALA A 628 31.93 21.69 22.00
C ALA A 628 30.76 21.95 21.03
N ASP A 629 30.79 21.36 19.82
CA ASP A 629 29.73 21.51 18.81
C ASP A 629 28.69 20.38 18.93
N VAL A 630 29.07 19.23 19.51
CA VAL A 630 28.27 18.00 19.54
C VAL A 630 27.46 17.87 20.81
N PHE A 631 28.07 18.14 21.97
CA PHE A 631 27.40 17.94 23.26
C PHE A 631 26.16 18.81 23.47
N PRO A 632 26.15 20.12 23.14
CA PRO A 632 24.96 20.95 23.34
C PRO A 632 23.75 20.46 22.53
N VAL A 633 23.99 20.00 21.29
CA VAL A 633 22.93 19.49 20.40
C VAL A 633 22.40 18.15 20.90
N LEU A 634 23.28 17.29 21.44
CA LEU A 634 22.86 16.04 22.08
C LEU A 634 22.03 16.28 23.34
N GLU A 635 22.43 17.22 24.18
CA GLU A 635 21.66 17.56 25.38
C GLU A 635 20.29 18.15 25.05
N GLU A 636 20.21 18.97 23.99
CA GLU A 636 18.95 19.47 23.46
C GLU A 636 18.07 18.34 22.92
N SER A 637 18.63 17.40 22.16
CA SER A 637 17.94 16.19 21.66
C SER A 637 17.39 15.34 22.82
N LEU A 638 18.21 15.08 23.84
CA LEU A 638 17.79 14.33 25.03
C LEU A 638 16.66 15.02 25.79
N ALA A 639 16.73 16.34 25.94
CA ALA A 639 15.69 17.14 26.59
C ALA A 639 14.40 17.19 25.75
N HIS A 640 14.51 17.28 24.43
CA HIS A 640 13.37 17.32 23.53
C HIS A 640 12.56 16.00 23.53
N HIS A 641 13.25 14.89 23.76
CA HIS A 641 12.71 13.53 23.77
C HIS A 641 12.61 12.92 25.17
N GLU A 642 12.43 13.77 26.20
CA GLU A 642 12.22 13.31 27.58
C GLU A 642 11.02 12.34 27.67
N GLY A 643 11.23 11.16 28.24
CA GLY A 643 10.21 10.11 28.30
C GLY A 643 10.18 9.16 27.08
N GLU A 644 11.07 9.34 26.11
CA GLU A 644 11.24 8.43 24.96
C GLU A 644 12.59 7.69 25.01
N TYR A 645 12.76 6.66 24.18
CA TYR A 645 14.07 6.05 23.98
C TYR A 645 14.86 6.90 22.99
N VAL A 646 16.09 7.31 23.35
CA VAL A 646 17.00 8.00 22.42
C VAL A 646 18.26 7.17 22.25
N ARG A 647 18.71 7.00 21.01
CA ARG A 647 19.96 6.32 20.67
C ARG A 647 20.91 7.21 19.88
N LEU A 648 22.19 7.10 20.19
CA LEU A 648 23.31 7.64 19.45
C LEU A 648 23.61 6.77 18.23
N ILE A 649 23.83 7.40 17.09
CA ILE A 649 24.26 6.74 15.85
C ILE A 649 25.58 7.35 15.34
N GLY A 650 26.52 6.46 15.00
CA GLY A 650 27.75 6.82 14.28
C GLY A 650 27.66 6.39 12.82
N ILE A 651 28.01 7.27 11.88
CA ILE A 651 27.95 6.99 10.44
C ILE A 651 29.34 7.21 9.81
N ASP A 652 29.82 6.20 9.09
CA ASP A 652 31.01 6.32 8.26
C ASP A 652 30.71 7.09 6.96
N PRO A 653 31.25 8.31 6.78
CA PRO A 653 30.97 9.11 5.59
C PRO A 653 31.59 8.51 4.31
N LYS A 654 32.63 7.67 4.43
CA LYS A 654 33.28 7.02 3.27
C LYS A 654 32.57 5.71 2.91
N ALA A 655 32.31 4.86 3.89
CA ALA A 655 31.67 3.56 3.66
C ALA A 655 30.13 3.62 3.62
N LYS A 656 29.53 4.77 3.94
CA LYS A 656 28.07 5.01 3.99
C LYS A 656 27.32 3.95 4.82
N ARG A 657 27.91 3.53 5.93
CA ARG A 657 27.33 2.53 6.86
C ARG A 657 27.31 3.06 8.29
N ARG A 658 26.43 2.50 9.12
CA ARG A 658 26.41 2.77 10.56
C ARG A 658 27.55 2.01 11.24
N VAL A 659 28.29 2.68 12.12
CA VAL A 659 29.42 2.13 12.88
C VAL A 659 29.13 2.02 14.38
N LEU A 660 28.08 2.71 14.86
CA LEU A 660 27.63 2.67 16.24
C LEU A 660 26.10 2.85 16.29
N GLU A 661 25.43 2.07 17.14
CA GLU A 661 24.04 2.30 17.56
C GLU A 661 23.92 2.00 19.07
N LYS A 662 23.75 3.03 19.90
CA LYS A 662 23.64 2.86 21.36
C LYS A 662 22.54 3.68 21.97
N ILE A 663 21.72 3.07 22.83
CA ILE A 663 20.67 3.78 23.56
C ILE A 663 21.31 4.60 24.68
N ILE A 664 21.12 5.91 24.63
CA ILE A 664 21.67 6.89 25.58
C ILE A 664 20.59 7.48 26.50
N GLN A 665 19.29 7.25 26.21
CA GLN A 665 18.17 7.63 27.09
C GLN A 665 17.02 6.62 27.00
N GLN A 666 16.35 6.41 28.13
CA GLN A 666 15.14 5.60 28.25
C GLN A 666 14.02 6.42 28.93
N PRO A 667 12.73 6.04 28.76
CA PRO A 667 11.57 6.75 29.31
C PRO A 667 11.57 7.05 30.82
N ASN A 668 12.44 6.40 31.60
CA ASN A 668 12.55 6.57 33.05
C ASN A 668 13.82 7.34 33.49
N GLY A 669 14.50 8.03 32.58
CA GLY A 669 15.66 8.88 32.89
C GLY A 669 16.94 8.14 33.28
N LYS A 670 16.99 6.81 33.16
CA LYS A 670 18.23 6.02 33.32
C LYS A 670 18.87 5.77 31.96
N ALA A 671 19.99 6.45 31.70
CA ALA A 671 20.95 6.02 30.69
C ALA A 671 21.60 4.71 31.17
N ASN A 672 21.86 3.77 30.25
CA ASN A 672 22.74 2.64 30.55
C ASN A 672 24.20 3.11 30.57
#